data_AF-A0A9X1Z915-F1
#
_entry.id   AF-A0A9X1Z915-F1
#
_cell.length_a   1.000
_cell.length_b   1.000
_cell.length_c   1.000
_cell.angle_alpha   90.00
_cell.angle_beta   90.00
_cell.angle_gamma   90.00
#
_symmetry.space_group_name_H-M   'P 1'
#
loop_
_entity.id
_entity.type
_entity.pdbx_description
1 polymer ?
#
loop_
_entity_poly.entity_id
_entity_poly.type
_entity_poly.pdbx_seq_one_letter_code
_entity_poly.pdbx_strand_id
1 'polypeptide(L)'
;MTDKKHSPFATGLLKAAPTQTKMAEAEKQLQKVQKKQQSTAAKQQKQQKVEQQIAITGKPFWWLMTMFVCSVVYLFPEAVFNAALTDVAGGRNSSHDDLRAVELFGRTISGIGVTLLLADMLLTGKRVARVGAALGYFSLIAILVWPTVFFGQKWLVDKFIIDASTPAERQQAYISQVLRSALIEKSIQFEGINYDPDTAHSSTEKAFLSVFGGLVYADDKLVDDLSQKKRMIMEKFVRDRAMSNFDTHYQDYDEFRQTLRGKYQEYADGSAKYNRAIASSPERSDEYWLDTQNQVKQGWEKYQKGVTAYEARVESRAQKIAPKIYDYFERRNKCKERKGSSRNSCYERLQENYDREIKKLSIPYIPADDWLIREEISTSENVGNSIIAGVMTFGLFTAMQAVDAATGGDAGLKDHRMVYTNDVNHYKNVLMVKMEPNFIKESGGYPLGITSLHTFRVHELTSIKVNKKLKQKGLSLPTAWSITDRLTFDKAVASKVRQQADIEWRKNMRAKNTDMPPNLSWQQFQRHHEIQQRIAKRMGDLYVNPTLADWNNRQFKQQIIEPNIQRKTTEYINVLEAQQAEFADGGKFEATGKSALRATIIPPISMSISLALVLLTVLKLPMKLVELVQAKQAKPKEDKASKPYLKPAITATLLAAIFVVPLSVGGNKYTMEDSAMNYFFEQMEKNDSASVSYALKWLLVTQPLVQPIGTSIDNALNMTRGFHAISEPLDRFDLAVLPEHDEVASTKSTAAKPTLKLPLTVNTNVDNARISVMNIKPKYQAGMLLPPGGYDIKVSAPGHQAVRQWVYLKADQTQFTIKL
;
A
#
# COMPACT_ATOMS: atom_id res chain seq x y z
N MET A 1 59.65 -81.91 25.46
CA MET A 1 60.90 -81.63 24.73
C MET A 1 60.78 -80.20 24.20
N THR A 2 61.48 -79.28 24.89
CA THR A 2 62.56 -78.40 24.33
C THR A 2 61.98 -77.20 23.56
N ASP A 3 62.41 -75.95 23.70
CA ASP A 3 63.44 -75.30 24.50
C ASP A 3 63.12 -73.80 24.44
N LYS A 4 62.91 -73.12 25.57
CA LYS A 4 62.72 -71.66 25.62
C LYS A 4 63.46 -71.08 26.81
N LYS A 5 64.77 -70.88 26.69
CA LYS A 5 65.52 -69.88 27.48
C LYS A 5 66.67 -69.32 26.65
N HIS A 6 66.37 -68.32 25.82
CA HIS A 6 67.40 -67.39 25.33
C HIS A 6 67.45 -66.18 26.26
N SER A 7 68.68 -65.91 26.69
CA SER A 7 69.13 -64.94 27.70
C SER A 7 68.66 -63.50 27.41
N PRO A 8 68.31 -62.71 28.45
CA PRO A 8 67.82 -61.32 28.32
C PRO A 8 68.91 -60.31 27.93
N PHE A 9 70.15 -60.73 27.67
CA PHE A 9 71.26 -59.83 27.34
C PHE A 9 71.41 -59.52 25.84
N ALA A 10 70.67 -60.20 24.95
CA ALA A 10 70.82 -60.06 23.50
C ALA A 10 69.75 -59.20 22.80
N THR A 11 68.73 -58.69 23.52
CA THR A 11 67.60 -57.96 22.92
C THR A 11 67.74 -56.43 22.98
N GLY A 12 68.68 -55.90 23.77
CA GLY A 12 68.95 -54.46 23.90
C GLY A 12 69.83 -53.87 22.80
N LEU A 13 70.73 -54.66 22.21
CA LEU A 13 71.70 -54.17 21.22
C LEU A 13 71.28 -54.40 19.75
N LEU A 14 70.26 -55.24 19.49
CA LEU A 14 69.74 -55.47 18.13
C LEU A 14 68.58 -54.56 17.73
N LYS A 15 67.98 -53.83 18.68
CA LYS A 15 66.93 -52.80 18.40
C LYS A 15 67.49 -51.40 18.10
N ALA A 16 68.81 -51.24 18.14
CA ALA A 16 69.50 -49.99 17.86
C ALA A 16 70.28 -50.02 16.52
N ALA A 17 69.86 -50.86 15.57
CA ALA A 17 70.40 -50.85 14.21
C ALA A 17 69.49 -49.97 13.31
N PRO A 18 70.00 -48.90 12.68
CA PRO A 18 69.23 -47.98 11.82
C PRO A 18 68.65 -48.65 10.56
N THR A 19 68.91 -49.94 10.35
CA THR A 19 68.43 -50.76 9.24
C THR A 19 67.00 -51.24 9.42
N GLN A 20 66.53 -51.58 10.62
CA GLN A 20 65.17 -52.13 10.80
C GLN A 20 64.06 -51.07 10.67
N THR A 21 64.29 -49.84 11.16
CA THR A 21 63.36 -48.72 10.99
C THR A 21 63.28 -48.25 9.53
N LYS A 22 64.43 -48.18 8.84
CA LYS A 22 64.50 -47.91 7.39
C LYS A 22 63.82 -49.00 6.56
N MET A 23 63.94 -50.27 6.95
CA MET A 23 63.23 -51.38 6.29
C MET A 23 61.71 -51.30 6.49
N ALA A 24 61.22 -50.96 7.68
CA ALA A 24 59.79 -50.78 7.93
C ALA A 24 59.19 -49.58 7.16
N GLU A 25 59.95 -48.48 7.00
CA GLU A 25 59.56 -47.37 6.13
C GLU A 25 59.61 -47.74 4.64
N ALA A 26 60.62 -48.49 4.21
CA ALA A 26 60.73 -48.99 2.86
C ALA A 26 59.59 -49.95 2.50
N GLU A 27 59.17 -50.83 3.42
CA GLU A 27 57.99 -51.70 3.25
C GLU A 27 56.70 -50.89 3.13
N LYS A 28 56.51 -49.84 3.95
CA LYS A 28 55.35 -48.94 3.82
C LYS A 28 55.35 -48.20 2.48
N GLN A 29 56.52 -47.77 1.99
CA GLN A 29 56.64 -47.15 0.66
C GLN A 29 56.38 -48.16 -0.46
N LEU A 30 56.91 -49.38 -0.36
CA LEU A 30 56.66 -50.47 -1.31
C LEU A 30 55.16 -50.81 -1.36
N GLN A 31 54.49 -50.92 -0.21
CA GLN A 31 53.05 -51.14 -0.13
C GLN A 31 52.25 -49.98 -0.74
N LYS A 32 52.68 -48.71 -0.55
CA LYS A 32 52.06 -47.55 -1.21
C LYS A 32 52.23 -47.60 -2.73
N VAL A 33 53.42 -47.94 -3.22
CA VAL A 33 53.71 -48.08 -4.66
C VAL A 33 52.93 -49.24 -5.25
N GLN A 34 52.89 -50.40 -4.58
CA GLN A 34 52.11 -51.56 -5.00
C GLN A 34 50.61 -51.25 -5.04
N LYS A 35 50.06 -50.58 -4.01
CA LYS A 35 48.65 -50.12 -4.02
C LYS A 35 48.40 -49.14 -5.16
N LYS A 36 49.33 -48.21 -5.43
CA LYS A 36 49.21 -47.25 -6.54
C LYS A 36 49.27 -47.95 -7.90
N GLN A 37 50.18 -48.91 -8.10
CA GLN A 37 50.28 -49.73 -9.31
C GLN A 37 49.04 -50.60 -9.50
N GLN A 38 48.57 -51.30 -8.46
CA GLN A 38 47.33 -52.07 -8.49
C GLN A 38 46.13 -51.18 -8.84
N SER A 39 46.04 -49.98 -8.26
CA SER A 39 44.97 -49.03 -8.58
C SER A 39 45.05 -48.51 -10.03
N THR A 40 46.26 -48.36 -10.59
CA THR A 40 46.48 -47.89 -11.96
C THR A 40 46.17 -48.99 -12.97
N ALA A 41 46.61 -50.22 -12.70
CA ALA A 41 46.29 -51.41 -13.49
C ALA A 41 44.78 -51.70 -13.49
N ALA A 42 44.12 -51.59 -12.32
CA ALA A 42 42.68 -51.73 -12.22
C ALA A 42 41.92 -50.66 -13.04
N LYS A 43 42.41 -49.40 -13.04
CA LYS A 43 41.86 -48.33 -13.89
C LYS A 43 42.05 -48.61 -15.38
N GLN A 44 43.23 -49.07 -15.80
CA GLN A 44 43.52 -49.42 -17.20
C GLN A 44 42.66 -50.60 -17.69
N GLN A 45 42.53 -51.67 -16.90
CA GLN A 45 41.66 -52.81 -17.22
C GLN A 45 40.18 -52.38 -17.33
N LYS A 46 39.71 -51.51 -16.43
CA LYS A 46 38.36 -50.96 -16.51
C LYS A 46 38.15 -50.13 -17.78
N GLN A 47 39.16 -49.37 -18.20
CA GLN A 47 39.10 -48.54 -19.39
C GLN A 47 39.14 -49.37 -20.69
N GLN A 48 39.96 -50.43 -20.74
CA GLN A 48 39.98 -51.39 -21.86
C GLN A 48 38.64 -52.11 -22.02
N LYS A 49 37.99 -52.53 -20.92
CA LYS A 49 36.65 -53.12 -20.96
C LYS A 49 35.60 -52.16 -21.54
N VAL A 50 35.69 -50.87 -21.20
CA VAL A 50 34.81 -49.83 -21.73
C VAL A 50 35.04 -49.61 -23.23
N GLU A 51 36.30 -49.58 -23.68
CA GLU A 51 36.64 -49.43 -25.10
C GLU A 51 36.19 -50.64 -25.95
N GLN A 52 36.34 -51.87 -25.43
CA GLN A 52 35.81 -53.09 -26.07
C GLN A 52 34.27 -53.07 -26.15
N GLN A 53 33.58 -52.64 -25.08
CA GLN A 53 32.12 -52.47 -25.11
C GLN A 53 31.68 -51.43 -26.15
N ILE A 54 32.39 -50.30 -26.25
CA ILE A 54 32.12 -49.26 -27.25
C ILE A 54 32.34 -49.80 -28.67
N ALA A 55 33.34 -50.65 -28.90
CA ALA A 55 33.55 -51.28 -30.21
C ALA A 55 32.40 -52.23 -30.61
N ILE A 56 31.80 -52.94 -29.64
CA ILE A 56 30.73 -53.93 -29.90
C ILE A 56 29.34 -53.27 -30.01
N THR A 57 29.05 -52.28 -29.16
CA THR A 57 27.69 -51.69 -29.01
C THR A 57 27.60 -50.20 -29.34
N GLY A 58 28.71 -49.53 -29.65
CA GLY A 58 28.77 -48.11 -29.99
C GLY A 58 28.70 -47.15 -28.80
N LYS A 59 28.15 -47.58 -27.65
CA LYS A 59 28.00 -46.82 -26.40
C LYS A 59 28.36 -47.69 -25.20
N PRO A 60 28.94 -47.13 -24.12
CA PRO A 60 29.23 -47.92 -22.92
C PRO A 60 27.96 -48.26 -22.13
N PHE A 61 27.95 -49.42 -21.47
CA PHE A 61 26.78 -49.91 -20.71
C PHE A 61 26.27 -48.91 -19.67
N TRP A 62 27.17 -48.19 -18.98
CA TRP A 62 26.78 -47.20 -17.96
C TRP A 62 25.86 -46.10 -18.49
N TRP A 63 25.94 -45.82 -19.80
CA TRP A 63 25.39 -44.62 -20.43
C TRP A 63 24.04 -44.99 -20.98
N LEU A 64 23.97 -46.17 -21.61
CA LEU A 64 22.72 -46.83 -21.91
C LEU A 64 21.87 -46.98 -20.65
N MET A 65 22.45 -47.44 -19.54
CA MET A 65 21.74 -47.53 -18.25
C MET A 65 21.30 -46.15 -17.76
N THR A 66 22.20 -45.16 -17.76
CA THR A 66 21.88 -43.80 -17.30
C THR A 66 20.76 -43.18 -18.15
N MET A 67 20.87 -43.23 -19.49
CA MET A 67 19.85 -42.72 -20.41
C MET A 67 18.54 -43.50 -20.30
N PHE A 68 18.57 -44.81 -20.04
CA PHE A 68 17.38 -45.60 -19.77
C PHE A 68 16.69 -45.13 -18.49
N VAL A 69 17.43 -45.02 -17.38
CA VAL A 69 16.90 -44.52 -16.10
C VAL A 69 16.37 -43.10 -16.26
N CYS A 70 17.11 -42.19 -16.91
CA CYS A 70 16.64 -40.84 -17.19
C CYS A 70 15.36 -40.83 -18.04
N SER A 71 15.22 -41.73 -19.02
CA SER A 71 14.00 -41.81 -19.85
C SER A 71 12.81 -42.33 -19.04
N VAL A 72 13.02 -43.30 -18.15
CA VAL A 72 11.99 -43.80 -17.23
C VAL A 72 11.58 -42.71 -16.25
N VAL A 73 12.54 -42.03 -15.63
CA VAL A 73 12.29 -40.92 -14.69
C VAL A 73 11.60 -39.76 -15.39
N TYR A 74 11.93 -39.48 -16.66
CA TYR A 74 11.31 -38.43 -17.47
C TYR A 74 9.85 -38.72 -17.85
N LEU A 75 9.47 -39.99 -17.97
CA LEU A 75 8.09 -40.37 -18.30
C LEU A 75 7.09 -39.90 -17.24
N PHE A 76 7.48 -39.89 -15.96
CA PHE A 76 6.63 -39.44 -14.86
C PHE A 76 6.22 -37.95 -14.99
N PRO A 77 7.15 -36.97 -15.01
CA PRO A 77 6.78 -35.57 -15.18
C PRO A 77 6.09 -35.28 -16.50
N GLU A 78 6.41 -36.00 -17.59
CA GLU A 78 5.72 -35.85 -18.87
C GLU A 78 4.25 -36.31 -18.77
N ALA A 79 3.98 -37.47 -18.17
CA ALA A 79 2.62 -37.96 -17.96
C ALA A 79 1.83 -37.04 -17.01
N VAL A 80 2.47 -36.53 -15.94
CA VAL A 80 1.88 -35.56 -15.02
C VAL A 80 1.57 -34.25 -15.74
N PHE A 81 2.48 -33.74 -16.56
CA PHE A 81 2.26 -32.53 -17.36
C PHE A 81 1.05 -32.70 -18.31
N ASN A 82 0.98 -33.81 -19.04
CA ASN A 82 -0.15 -34.10 -19.93
C ASN A 82 -1.49 -34.12 -19.17
N ALA A 83 -1.51 -34.69 -17.97
CA ALA A 83 -2.69 -34.69 -17.11
C ALA A 83 -3.05 -33.29 -16.60
N ALA A 84 -2.08 -32.55 -16.04
CA ALA A 84 -2.27 -31.20 -15.52
C ALA A 84 -2.76 -30.23 -16.61
N LEU A 85 -2.22 -30.34 -17.83
CA LEU A 85 -2.65 -29.54 -18.97
C LEU A 85 -4.12 -29.81 -19.32
N THR A 86 -4.54 -31.07 -19.28
CA THR A 86 -5.95 -31.43 -19.53
C THR A 86 -6.88 -30.93 -18.42
N ASP A 87 -6.41 -30.97 -17.17
CA ASP A 87 -7.18 -30.50 -16.02
C ASP A 87 -7.37 -28.99 -16.02
N VAL A 88 -6.33 -28.22 -16.38
CA VAL A 88 -6.42 -26.76 -16.45
C VAL A 88 -7.16 -26.30 -17.71
N ALA A 89 -6.87 -26.91 -18.86
CA ALA A 89 -7.56 -26.57 -20.11
C ALA A 89 -9.04 -27.00 -20.08
N GLY A 90 -9.36 -28.19 -19.57
CA GLY A 90 -10.72 -28.73 -19.51
C GLY A 90 -11.47 -28.44 -18.20
N GLY A 91 -10.87 -27.66 -17.29
CA GLY A 91 -11.41 -27.36 -15.96
C GLY A 91 -12.35 -26.16 -15.91
N ARG A 92 -13.12 -26.05 -14.82
CA ARG A 92 -14.11 -24.98 -14.58
C ARG A 92 -13.51 -23.59 -14.34
N ASN A 93 -12.34 -23.52 -13.70
CA ASN A 93 -11.71 -22.29 -13.23
C ASN A 93 -10.21 -22.27 -13.59
N SER A 94 -9.88 -22.18 -14.88
CA SER A 94 -8.49 -21.85 -15.28
C SER A 94 -8.25 -20.37 -15.04
N SER A 95 -7.67 -20.00 -13.88
CA SER A 95 -7.16 -18.65 -13.71
C SER A 95 -6.01 -18.40 -14.70
N HIS A 96 -5.73 -17.13 -15.01
CA HIS A 96 -4.59 -16.80 -15.87
C HIS A 96 -3.27 -17.36 -15.30
N ASP A 97 -3.14 -17.33 -13.97
CA ASP A 97 -1.99 -17.85 -13.23
C ASP A 97 -1.85 -19.37 -13.38
N ASP A 98 -2.96 -20.13 -13.36
CA ASP A 98 -2.95 -21.58 -13.53
C ASP A 98 -2.50 -21.97 -14.95
N LEU A 99 -3.01 -21.27 -15.97
CA LEU A 99 -2.60 -21.47 -17.36
C LEU A 99 -1.11 -21.16 -17.54
N ARG A 100 -0.64 -20.06 -16.96
CA ARG A 100 0.76 -19.64 -17.00
C ARG A 100 1.68 -20.65 -16.31
N ALA A 101 1.30 -21.14 -15.14
CA ALA A 101 2.08 -22.13 -14.40
C ALA A 101 2.21 -23.44 -15.21
N VAL A 102 1.13 -23.91 -15.82
CA VAL A 102 1.16 -25.10 -16.68
C VAL A 102 1.98 -24.87 -17.94
N GLU A 103 1.91 -23.69 -18.56
CA GLU A 103 2.75 -23.33 -19.70
C GLU A 103 4.24 -23.40 -19.34
N LEU A 104 4.65 -22.77 -18.23
CA LEU A 104 6.03 -22.80 -17.75
C LEU A 104 6.49 -24.24 -17.43
N PHE A 105 5.60 -25.05 -16.85
CA PHE A 105 5.87 -26.45 -16.57
C PHE A 105 6.12 -27.23 -17.86
N GLY A 106 5.21 -27.14 -18.83
CA GLY A 106 5.33 -27.79 -20.13
C GLY A 106 6.57 -27.38 -20.90
N ARG A 107 6.90 -26.09 -20.88
CA ARG A 107 8.09 -25.54 -21.54
C ARG A 107 9.38 -26.08 -20.92
N THR A 108 9.39 -26.27 -19.60
CA THR A 108 10.51 -26.83 -18.83
C THR A 108 10.70 -28.31 -19.15
N ILE A 109 9.63 -29.10 -19.12
CA ILE A 109 9.66 -30.53 -19.40
C ILE A 109 10.08 -30.78 -20.85
N SER A 110 9.53 -30.02 -21.81
CA SER A 110 9.92 -30.09 -23.22
C SER A 110 11.42 -29.81 -23.43
N GLY A 111 11.96 -28.78 -22.75
CA GLY A 111 13.40 -28.48 -22.78
C GLY A 111 14.26 -29.62 -22.25
N ILE A 112 13.82 -30.29 -21.17
CA ILE A 112 14.51 -31.46 -20.61
C ILE A 112 14.44 -32.64 -21.59
N GLY A 113 13.27 -32.90 -22.18
CA GLY A 113 13.06 -33.99 -23.14
C GLY A 113 13.96 -33.87 -24.36
N VAL A 114 14.01 -32.69 -25.00
CA VAL A 114 14.89 -32.44 -26.15
C VAL A 114 16.36 -32.54 -25.76
N THR A 115 16.74 -32.05 -24.57
CA THR A 115 18.11 -32.20 -24.04
C THR A 115 18.50 -33.66 -23.89
N LEU A 116 17.63 -34.49 -23.31
CA LEU A 116 17.86 -35.93 -23.16
C LEU A 116 17.94 -36.65 -24.51
N LEU A 117 17.08 -36.28 -25.45
CA LEU A 117 17.07 -36.83 -26.81
C LEU A 117 18.38 -36.51 -27.55
N LEU A 118 18.78 -35.24 -27.55
CA LEU A 118 20.02 -34.81 -28.19
C LEU A 118 21.26 -35.36 -27.49
N ALA A 119 21.25 -35.46 -26.17
CA ALA A 119 22.31 -36.13 -25.42
C ALA A 119 22.44 -37.60 -25.84
N ASP A 120 21.33 -38.34 -25.94
CA ASP A 120 21.35 -39.75 -26.36
C ASP A 120 21.79 -39.91 -27.83
N MET A 121 21.43 -38.97 -28.71
CA MET A 121 21.79 -39.00 -30.13
C MET A 121 23.24 -38.59 -30.41
N LEU A 122 23.73 -37.50 -29.79
CA LEU A 122 25.02 -36.87 -30.10
C LEU A 122 26.19 -37.44 -29.28
N LEU A 123 25.92 -38.02 -28.11
CA LEU A 123 26.95 -38.58 -27.23
C LEU A 123 27.14 -40.07 -27.54
N THR A 124 28.08 -40.33 -28.45
CA THR A 124 28.48 -41.69 -28.86
C THR A 124 30.01 -41.84 -28.88
N GLY A 125 30.50 -43.09 -28.88
CA GLY A 125 31.91 -43.39 -29.04
C GLY A 125 32.83 -42.77 -27.97
N LYS A 126 33.94 -42.16 -28.41
CA LYS A 126 35.00 -41.62 -27.52
C LYS A 126 34.53 -40.51 -26.59
N ARG A 127 33.43 -39.80 -26.92
CA ARG A 127 32.87 -38.71 -26.09
C ARG A 127 32.28 -39.23 -24.78
N VAL A 128 31.85 -40.49 -24.75
CA VAL A 128 31.22 -41.14 -23.59
C VAL A 128 32.15 -42.12 -22.88
N ALA A 129 33.38 -42.29 -23.39
CA ALA A 129 34.35 -43.23 -22.83
C ALA A 129 34.80 -42.88 -21.40
N ARG A 130 34.76 -41.60 -21.00
CA ARG A 130 35.10 -41.14 -19.65
C ARG A 130 33.92 -40.40 -19.01
N VAL A 131 33.66 -40.65 -17.71
CA VAL A 131 32.51 -40.05 -16.97
C VAL A 131 32.57 -38.53 -17.08
N GLY A 132 33.71 -37.93 -16.72
CA GLY A 132 33.85 -36.48 -16.65
C GLY A 132 33.68 -35.79 -18.01
N ALA A 133 34.15 -36.44 -19.09
CA ALA A 133 33.94 -35.92 -20.45
C ALA A 133 32.46 -36.02 -20.85
N ALA A 134 31.82 -37.16 -20.58
CA ALA A 134 30.40 -37.36 -20.86
C ALA A 134 29.52 -36.34 -20.12
N LEU A 135 29.78 -36.11 -18.82
CA LEU A 135 29.07 -35.12 -18.01
C LEU A 135 29.35 -33.68 -18.47
N GLY A 136 30.58 -33.37 -18.89
CA GLY A 136 30.95 -32.07 -19.46
C GLY A 136 30.17 -31.78 -20.74
N TYR A 137 30.15 -32.73 -21.69
CA TYR A 137 29.36 -32.58 -22.92
C TYR A 137 27.85 -32.56 -22.65
N PHE A 138 27.35 -33.38 -21.73
CA PHE A 138 25.94 -33.35 -21.33
C PHE A 138 25.54 -31.98 -20.76
N SER A 139 26.38 -31.42 -19.88
CA SER A 139 26.14 -30.10 -19.28
C SER A 139 26.17 -29.00 -20.34
N LEU A 140 27.10 -29.07 -21.30
CA LEU A 140 27.17 -28.13 -22.42
C LEU A 140 25.92 -28.21 -23.31
N ILE A 141 25.46 -29.42 -23.63
CA ILE A 141 24.20 -29.63 -24.36
C ILE A 141 23.03 -29.05 -23.56
N ALA A 142 22.94 -29.32 -22.26
CA ALA A 142 21.86 -28.83 -21.41
C ALA A 142 21.82 -27.29 -21.34
N ILE A 143 22.98 -26.64 -21.14
CA ILE A 143 23.09 -25.17 -21.05
C ILE A 143 22.69 -24.50 -22.37
N LEU A 144 22.94 -25.13 -23.51
CA LEU A 144 22.60 -24.56 -24.82
C LEU A 144 21.16 -24.91 -25.24
N VAL A 145 20.80 -26.19 -25.15
CA VAL A 145 19.54 -26.71 -25.68
C VAL A 145 18.36 -26.33 -24.80
N TRP A 146 18.48 -26.45 -23.47
CA TRP A 146 17.33 -26.21 -22.59
C TRP A 146 16.80 -24.77 -22.73
N PRO A 147 17.62 -23.69 -22.64
CA PRO A 147 17.11 -22.33 -22.85
C PRO A 147 16.60 -22.11 -24.28
N THR A 148 17.29 -22.67 -25.28
CA THR A 148 16.88 -22.53 -26.69
C THR A 148 15.49 -23.11 -26.92
N VAL A 149 15.19 -24.29 -26.37
CA VAL A 149 13.87 -24.91 -26.48
C VAL A 149 12.86 -24.18 -25.60
N PHE A 150 13.25 -23.86 -24.36
CA PHE A 150 12.39 -23.18 -23.39
C PHE A 150 11.83 -21.87 -23.95
N PHE A 151 12.70 -21.00 -24.50
CA PHE A 151 12.31 -19.71 -25.09
C PHE A 151 11.86 -19.85 -26.55
N GLY A 152 12.51 -20.72 -27.32
CA GLY A 152 12.24 -20.88 -28.75
C GLY A 152 10.83 -21.36 -29.05
N GLN A 153 10.25 -22.24 -28.21
CA GLN A 153 8.86 -22.67 -28.41
C GLN A 153 7.85 -21.54 -28.16
N LYS A 154 8.05 -20.69 -27.14
CA LYS A 154 7.20 -19.51 -26.89
C LYS A 154 7.32 -18.54 -28.06
N TRP A 155 8.55 -18.21 -28.45
CA TRP A 155 8.81 -17.32 -29.58
C TRP A 155 8.18 -17.83 -30.88
N LEU A 156 8.25 -19.13 -31.17
CA LEU A 156 7.67 -19.72 -32.37
C LEU A 156 6.13 -19.62 -32.34
N VAL A 157 5.50 -19.98 -31.22
CA VAL A 157 4.04 -19.87 -31.06
C VAL A 157 3.59 -18.42 -31.17
N ASP A 158 4.23 -17.50 -30.44
CA ASP A 158 3.88 -16.08 -30.47
C ASP A 158 4.07 -15.51 -31.88
N LYS A 159 5.18 -15.83 -32.56
CA LYS A 159 5.47 -15.23 -33.87
C LYS A 159 4.62 -15.78 -35.01
N PHE A 160 4.41 -17.10 -35.06
CA PHE A 160 3.76 -17.77 -36.20
C PHE A 160 2.26 -17.99 -36.00
N ILE A 161 1.77 -18.07 -34.76
CA ILE A 161 0.35 -18.30 -34.49
C ILE A 161 -0.31 -17.00 -34.00
N ILE A 162 0.30 -16.31 -33.03
CA ILE A 162 -0.36 -15.19 -32.36
C ILE A 162 -0.20 -13.87 -33.14
N ASP A 163 1.02 -13.47 -33.45
CA ASP A 163 1.31 -12.21 -34.16
C ASP A 163 0.91 -12.26 -35.63
N ALA A 164 0.97 -13.44 -36.25
CA ALA A 164 0.55 -13.63 -37.64
C ALA A 164 -0.98 -13.66 -37.83
N SER A 165 -1.74 -13.74 -36.72
CA SER A 165 -3.21 -13.83 -36.77
C SER A 165 -3.87 -12.56 -37.27
N THR A 166 -4.96 -12.74 -38.02
CA THR A 166 -5.78 -11.64 -38.53
C THR A 166 -6.70 -11.08 -37.45
N PRO A 167 -7.18 -9.83 -37.60
CA PRO A 167 -8.13 -9.26 -36.64
C PRO A 167 -9.45 -10.04 -36.55
N ALA A 168 -9.87 -10.70 -37.63
CA ALA A 168 -11.05 -11.56 -37.66
C ALA A 168 -10.85 -12.83 -36.81
N GLU A 169 -9.72 -13.51 -36.99
CA GLU A 169 -9.34 -14.68 -36.18
C GLU A 169 -9.27 -14.34 -34.68
N ARG A 170 -8.71 -13.18 -34.33
CA ARG A 170 -8.65 -12.71 -32.94
C ARG A 170 -10.04 -12.49 -32.34
N GLN A 171 -10.97 -11.91 -33.10
CA GLN A 171 -12.36 -11.74 -32.67
C GLN A 171 -13.07 -13.08 -32.52
N GLN A 172 -12.88 -14.00 -33.47
CA GLN A 172 -13.46 -15.33 -33.46
C GLN A 172 -12.95 -16.18 -32.30
N ALA A 173 -11.66 -16.10 -31.99
CA ALA A 173 -11.08 -16.75 -30.81
C ALA A 173 -11.68 -16.22 -29.51
N TYR A 174 -11.92 -14.91 -29.41
CA TYR A 174 -12.61 -14.33 -28.26
C TYR A 174 -14.04 -14.86 -28.12
N ILE A 175 -14.80 -14.90 -29.21
CA ILE A 175 -16.17 -15.45 -29.21
C ILE A 175 -16.15 -16.91 -28.78
N SER A 176 -15.26 -17.72 -29.36
CA SER A 176 -15.11 -19.13 -29.03
C SER A 176 -14.76 -19.34 -27.56
N GLN A 177 -13.81 -18.56 -27.02
CA GLN A 177 -13.45 -18.62 -25.61
C GLN A 177 -14.65 -18.34 -24.70
N VAL A 178 -15.46 -17.31 -25.02
CA VAL A 178 -16.64 -17.00 -24.23
C VAL A 178 -17.69 -18.10 -24.32
N LEU A 179 -17.95 -18.65 -25.51
CA LEU A 179 -18.90 -19.75 -25.70
C LEU A 179 -18.47 -21.01 -24.94
N ARG A 180 -17.17 -21.31 -24.95
CA ARG A 180 -16.59 -22.40 -24.16
C ARG A 180 -16.82 -22.17 -22.66
N SER A 181 -16.54 -20.97 -22.16
CA SER A 181 -16.81 -20.63 -20.75
C SER A 181 -18.29 -20.69 -20.41
N ALA A 182 -19.17 -20.24 -21.32
CA ALA A 182 -20.61 -20.28 -21.13
C ALA A 182 -21.20 -21.70 -21.14
N LEU A 183 -20.58 -22.64 -21.86
CA LEU A 183 -20.92 -24.06 -21.78
C LEU A 183 -20.52 -24.64 -20.41
N ILE A 184 -19.30 -24.36 -19.96
CA ILE A 184 -18.75 -24.81 -18.66
C ILE A 184 -19.60 -24.33 -17.49
N GLU A 185 -20.16 -23.12 -17.57
CA GLU A 185 -20.97 -22.50 -16.52
C GLU A 185 -22.47 -22.81 -16.61
N LYS A 186 -22.89 -23.74 -17.49
CA LYS A 186 -24.31 -24.12 -17.71
C LYS A 186 -25.18 -23.01 -18.31
N SER A 187 -24.58 -21.93 -18.80
CA SER A 187 -25.31 -20.80 -19.36
C SER A 187 -25.92 -21.13 -20.73
N ILE A 188 -25.24 -21.98 -21.51
CA ILE A 188 -25.67 -22.46 -22.82
C ILE A 188 -25.71 -23.99 -22.82
N GLN A 189 -26.69 -24.56 -23.51
CA GLN A 189 -26.70 -25.97 -23.91
C GLN A 189 -26.86 -26.02 -25.42
N PHE A 190 -26.04 -26.83 -26.08
CA PHE A 190 -26.16 -27.10 -27.51
C PHE A 190 -26.98 -28.37 -27.70
N GLU A 191 -27.95 -28.32 -28.60
CA GLU A 191 -28.75 -29.48 -28.95
C GLU A 191 -27.85 -30.59 -29.50
N GLY A 192 -27.99 -31.81 -28.96
CA GLY A 192 -27.16 -32.96 -29.31
C GLY A 192 -25.80 -33.05 -28.59
N ILE A 193 -25.41 -32.07 -27.75
CA ILE A 193 -24.25 -32.18 -26.85
C ILE A 193 -24.72 -32.52 -25.43
N ASN A 194 -24.58 -33.78 -25.03
CA ASN A 194 -24.87 -34.23 -23.66
C ASN A 194 -23.67 -33.96 -22.73
N TYR A 195 -23.58 -32.72 -22.27
CA TYR A 195 -22.64 -32.27 -21.25
C TYR A 195 -23.41 -31.80 -20.01
N ASP A 196 -23.13 -32.42 -18.86
CA ASP A 196 -23.68 -31.98 -17.57
C ASP A 196 -22.61 -31.23 -16.76
N PRO A 197 -22.74 -29.90 -16.62
CA PRO A 197 -21.81 -29.12 -15.84
C PRO A 197 -21.80 -29.53 -14.37
N ASP A 198 -22.88 -30.03 -13.77
CA ASP A 198 -22.93 -30.18 -12.30
C ASP A 198 -22.25 -31.48 -11.80
N THR A 199 -21.83 -32.34 -12.72
CA THR A 199 -21.12 -33.59 -12.42
C THR A 199 -19.60 -33.39 -12.44
N ALA A 200 -18.87 -34.17 -11.62
CA ALA A 200 -17.41 -34.17 -11.66
C ALA A 200 -16.94 -34.58 -13.06
N HIS A 201 -16.22 -33.69 -13.73
CA HIS A 201 -15.83 -33.89 -15.13
C HIS A 201 -14.94 -35.12 -15.28
N SER A 202 -15.46 -36.10 -16.03
CA SER A 202 -14.71 -37.26 -16.48
C SER A 202 -13.54 -36.84 -17.38
N SER A 203 -12.55 -37.72 -17.55
CA SER A 203 -11.42 -37.48 -18.45
C SER A 203 -11.87 -37.19 -19.89
N THR A 204 -12.96 -37.81 -20.34
CA THR A 204 -13.59 -37.53 -21.64
C THR A 204 -14.15 -36.12 -21.72
N GLU A 205 -14.82 -35.64 -20.67
CA GLU A 205 -15.39 -34.28 -20.64
C GLU A 205 -14.31 -33.21 -20.58
N LYS A 206 -13.25 -33.43 -19.81
CA LYS A 206 -12.10 -32.51 -19.78
C LYS A 206 -11.43 -32.42 -21.15
N ALA A 207 -11.17 -33.56 -21.79
CA ALA A 207 -10.62 -33.59 -23.15
C ALA A 207 -11.55 -32.89 -24.16
N PHE A 208 -12.86 -33.11 -24.06
CA PHE A 208 -13.87 -32.43 -24.86
C PHE A 208 -13.82 -30.90 -24.68
N LEU A 209 -13.85 -30.40 -23.44
CA LEU A 209 -13.84 -28.97 -23.15
C LEU A 209 -12.55 -28.26 -23.57
N SER A 210 -11.42 -28.98 -23.54
CA SER A 210 -10.14 -28.47 -24.05
C SER A 210 -10.18 -28.25 -25.56
N VAL A 211 -10.87 -29.13 -26.30
CA VAL A 211 -10.94 -29.09 -27.77
C VAL A 211 -12.10 -28.24 -28.28
N PHE A 212 -13.17 -28.11 -27.50
CA PHE A 212 -14.41 -27.43 -27.89
C PHE A 212 -14.18 -25.99 -28.37
N GLY A 213 -13.29 -25.24 -27.71
CA GLY A 213 -12.93 -23.89 -28.15
C GLY A 213 -12.29 -23.88 -29.55
N GLY A 214 -11.39 -24.83 -29.84
CA GLY A 214 -10.81 -24.96 -31.18
C GLY A 214 -11.84 -25.32 -32.25
N LEU A 215 -12.82 -26.18 -31.91
CA LEU A 215 -13.89 -26.59 -32.81
C LEU A 215 -14.86 -25.45 -33.14
N VAL A 216 -15.27 -24.68 -32.14
CA VAL A 216 -16.12 -23.50 -32.32
C VAL A 216 -15.38 -22.41 -33.08
N TYR A 217 -14.07 -22.27 -32.85
CA TYR A 217 -13.23 -21.34 -33.58
C TYR A 217 -13.19 -21.65 -35.08
N ALA A 218 -13.27 -22.92 -35.50
CA ALA A 218 -13.25 -23.29 -36.93
C ALA A 218 -14.60 -23.17 -37.65
N ASP A 219 -15.70 -22.86 -36.94
CA ASP A 219 -17.04 -22.70 -37.53
C ASP A 219 -17.48 -21.23 -37.58
N ASP A 220 -17.19 -20.59 -38.73
CA ASP A 220 -17.58 -19.21 -39.02
C ASP A 220 -19.11 -19.02 -38.99
N LYS A 221 -19.87 -20.04 -39.42
CA LYS A 221 -21.33 -19.95 -39.55
C LYS A 221 -22.02 -19.98 -38.19
N LEU A 222 -21.53 -20.82 -37.28
CA LEU A 222 -22.04 -20.85 -35.91
C LEU A 222 -21.81 -19.50 -35.20
N VAL A 223 -20.65 -18.89 -35.42
CA VAL A 223 -20.31 -17.58 -34.83
C VAL A 223 -21.25 -16.48 -35.35
N ASP A 224 -21.58 -16.52 -36.63
CA ASP A 224 -22.54 -15.62 -37.27
C ASP A 224 -23.98 -15.85 -36.80
N ASP A 225 -24.45 -17.09 -36.68
CA ASP A 225 -25.80 -17.41 -36.18
C ASP A 225 -25.97 -17.03 -34.70
N LEU A 226 -24.91 -17.20 -33.91
CA LEU A 226 -24.89 -16.79 -32.51
C LEU A 226 -24.89 -15.25 -32.38
N SER A 227 -24.53 -14.50 -33.43
CA SER A 227 -24.51 -13.04 -33.42
C SER A 227 -25.83 -12.39 -33.03
N GLN A 228 -26.95 -12.98 -33.46
CA GLN A 228 -28.28 -12.47 -33.15
C GLN A 228 -28.70 -12.72 -31.69
N LYS A 229 -28.10 -13.71 -31.02
CA LYS A 229 -28.39 -14.09 -29.63
C LYS A 229 -27.27 -13.71 -28.64
N LYS A 230 -26.18 -13.09 -29.12
CA LYS A 230 -24.99 -12.68 -28.34
C LYS A 230 -25.36 -12.00 -27.02
N ARG A 231 -26.30 -11.05 -27.04
CA ARG A 231 -26.71 -10.30 -25.85
C ARG A 231 -27.41 -11.16 -24.79
N MET A 232 -28.37 -12.01 -25.22
CA MET A 232 -29.09 -12.90 -24.30
C MET A 232 -28.14 -13.92 -23.69
N ILE A 233 -27.28 -14.52 -24.52
CA ILE A 233 -26.29 -15.50 -24.11
C ILE A 233 -25.32 -14.85 -23.10
N MET A 234 -24.82 -13.65 -23.40
CA MET A 234 -23.87 -12.96 -22.54
C MET A 234 -24.49 -12.51 -21.21
N GLU A 235 -25.73 -12.01 -21.23
CA GLU A 235 -26.42 -11.65 -19.99
C GLU A 235 -26.63 -12.88 -19.11
N LYS A 236 -27.09 -14.00 -19.69
CA LYS A 236 -27.26 -15.25 -18.97
C LYS A 236 -25.93 -15.78 -18.44
N PHE A 237 -24.88 -15.76 -19.25
CA PHE A 237 -23.52 -16.14 -18.85
C PHE A 237 -23.01 -15.34 -17.65
N VAL A 238 -22.98 -14.01 -17.76
CA VAL A 238 -22.50 -13.15 -16.67
C VAL A 238 -23.37 -13.31 -15.41
N ARG A 239 -24.69 -13.48 -15.58
CA ARG A 239 -25.62 -13.70 -14.46
C ARG A 239 -25.35 -15.03 -13.77
N ASP A 240 -25.26 -16.13 -14.52
CA ASP A 240 -25.03 -17.47 -13.97
C ASP A 240 -23.65 -17.54 -13.28
N ARG A 241 -22.61 -16.96 -13.88
CA ARG A 241 -21.27 -16.81 -13.26
C ARG A 241 -21.32 -16.05 -11.93
N ALA A 242 -22.04 -14.94 -11.91
CA ALA A 242 -22.16 -14.13 -10.72
C ALA A 242 -23.00 -14.82 -9.62
N MET A 243 -23.98 -15.64 -10.02
CA MET A 243 -24.80 -16.41 -9.09
C MET A 243 -24.08 -17.65 -8.56
N SER A 244 -23.27 -18.33 -9.37
CA SER A 244 -22.52 -19.53 -8.93
C SER A 244 -21.53 -19.21 -7.82
N ASN A 245 -20.93 -18.00 -7.87
CA ASN A 245 -19.97 -17.52 -6.88
C ASN A 245 -20.62 -16.60 -5.82
N PHE A 246 -21.95 -16.51 -5.79
CA PHE A 246 -22.67 -15.57 -4.92
C PHE A 246 -22.36 -15.80 -3.45
N ASP A 247 -22.36 -17.06 -3.01
CA ASP A 247 -22.13 -17.39 -1.60
C ASP A 247 -20.73 -17.00 -1.15
N THR A 248 -19.71 -17.25 -1.97
CA THR A 248 -18.33 -16.82 -1.71
C THR A 248 -18.23 -15.30 -1.68
N HIS A 249 -18.78 -14.60 -2.67
CA HIS A 249 -18.77 -13.13 -2.71
C HIS A 249 -19.52 -12.51 -1.53
N TYR A 250 -20.62 -13.12 -1.09
CA TYR A 250 -21.37 -12.67 0.08
C TYR A 250 -20.63 -12.96 1.39
N GLN A 251 -19.95 -14.10 1.52
CA GLN A 251 -19.11 -14.41 2.67
C GLN A 251 -17.96 -13.39 2.81
N ASP A 252 -17.26 -13.09 1.72
CA ASP A 252 -16.19 -12.06 1.72
C ASP A 252 -16.73 -10.69 2.16
N TYR A 253 -17.92 -10.34 1.67
CA TYR A 253 -18.61 -9.12 2.05
C TYR A 253 -19.05 -9.12 3.52
N ASP A 254 -19.54 -10.25 4.05
CA ASP A 254 -19.95 -10.37 5.45
C ASP A 254 -18.75 -10.26 6.40
N GLU A 255 -17.62 -10.90 6.08
CA GLU A 255 -16.37 -10.75 6.84
C GLU A 255 -15.89 -9.29 6.84
N PHE A 256 -15.97 -8.63 5.68
CA PHE A 256 -15.71 -7.21 5.55
C PHE A 256 -16.65 -6.37 6.43
N ARG A 257 -17.96 -6.67 6.45
CA ARG A 257 -18.94 -5.97 7.29
C ARG A 257 -18.58 -6.08 8.77
N GLN A 258 -18.23 -7.26 9.23
CA GLN A 258 -17.81 -7.50 10.61
C GLN A 258 -16.55 -6.72 10.95
N THR A 259 -15.54 -6.76 10.06
CA THR A 259 -14.29 -6.01 10.21
C THR A 259 -14.55 -4.50 10.29
N LEU A 260 -15.40 -3.95 9.41
CA LEU A 260 -15.70 -2.52 9.38
C LEU A 260 -16.49 -2.08 10.63
N ARG A 261 -17.39 -2.92 11.15
CA ARG A 261 -18.09 -2.67 12.42
C ARG A 261 -17.11 -2.59 13.59
N GLY A 262 -16.14 -3.50 13.66
CA GLY A 262 -15.08 -3.44 14.68
C GLY A 262 -14.28 -2.14 14.59
N LYS A 263 -13.91 -1.71 13.38
CA LYS A 263 -13.23 -0.42 13.17
C LYS A 263 -14.08 0.79 13.53
N TYR A 264 -15.39 0.72 13.32
CA TYR A 264 -16.29 1.78 13.78
C TYR A 264 -16.44 1.82 15.29
N GLN A 265 -16.46 0.67 15.99
CA GLN A 265 -16.46 0.64 17.45
C GLN A 265 -15.22 1.34 18.01
N GLU A 266 -14.02 1.03 17.50
CA GLU A 266 -12.80 1.73 17.89
C GLU A 266 -12.87 3.25 17.63
N TYR A 267 -13.47 3.66 16.51
CA TYR A 267 -13.68 5.07 16.16
C TYR A 267 -14.67 5.74 17.13
N ALA A 268 -15.80 5.07 17.42
CA ALA A 268 -16.85 5.55 18.30
C ALA A 268 -16.35 5.68 19.74
N ASP A 269 -15.53 4.76 20.22
CA ASP A 269 -14.87 4.82 21.53
C ASP A 269 -13.93 6.02 21.63
N GLY A 270 -13.14 6.26 20.58
CA GLY A 270 -12.32 7.47 20.48
C GLY A 270 -13.18 8.74 20.54
N SER A 271 -14.33 8.73 19.85
CA SER A 271 -15.24 9.88 19.80
C SER A 271 -15.91 10.11 21.16
N ALA A 272 -16.25 9.03 21.87
CA ALA A 272 -16.74 9.09 23.23
C ALA A 272 -15.68 9.68 24.18
N LYS A 273 -14.40 9.30 24.03
CA LYS A 273 -13.29 9.90 24.79
C LYS A 273 -13.16 11.40 24.50
N TYR A 274 -13.25 11.81 23.24
CA TYR A 274 -13.26 13.22 22.83
C TYR A 274 -14.42 13.99 23.48
N ASN A 275 -15.63 13.44 23.46
CA ASN A 275 -16.80 14.07 24.08
C ASN A 275 -16.67 14.16 25.60
N ARG A 276 -16.13 13.13 26.28
CA ARG A 276 -15.85 13.18 27.73
C ARG A 276 -14.81 14.26 28.06
N ALA A 277 -13.78 14.43 27.22
CA ALA A 277 -12.80 15.49 27.40
C ALA A 277 -13.40 16.89 27.26
N ILE A 278 -14.38 17.08 26.38
CA ILE A 278 -15.13 18.34 26.27
C ILE A 278 -16.08 18.51 27.46
N ALA A 279 -16.75 17.43 27.89
CA ALA A 279 -17.70 17.45 29.00
C ALA A 279 -17.03 17.82 30.34
N SER A 280 -15.73 17.55 30.52
CA SER A 280 -14.96 17.98 31.71
C SER A 280 -14.53 19.45 31.69
N SER A 281 -15.01 20.25 30.73
CA SER A 281 -14.72 21.70 30.68
C SER A 281 -15.14 22.46 31.95
N PRO A 282 -16.31 22.21 32.58
CA PRO A 282 -16.70 22.88 33.82
C PRO A 282 -15.75 22.56 34.98
N GLU A 283 -15.45 21.28 35.21
CA GLU A 283 -14.51 20.82 36.25
C GLU A 283 -13.13 21.45 36.09
N ARG A 284 -12.59 21.45 34.86
CA ARG A 284 -11.32 22.11 34.55
C ARG A 284 -11.39 23.62 34.75
N SER A 285 -12.53 24.24 34.49
CA SER A 285 -12.71 25.67 34.74
C SER A 285 -12.67 25.99 36.23
N ASP A 286 -13.23 25.14 37.08
CA ASP A 286 -13.15 25.28 38.54
C ASP A 286 -11.71 25.10 39.05
N GLU A 287 -10.96 24.14 38.52
CA GLU A 287 -9.54 23.96 38.84
C GLU A 287 -8.69 25.19 38.49
N TYR A 288 -8.82 25.71 37.26
CA TYR A 288 -8.10 26.92 36.85
C TYR A 288 -8.57 28.16 37.63
N TRP A 289 -9.83 28.20 38.04
CA TRP A 289 -10.36 29.29 38.87
C TRP A 289 -9.75 29.29 40.25
N LEU A 290 -9.72 28.13 40.90
CA LEU A 290 -9.17 27.96 42.23
C LEU A 290 -7.68 28.34 42.24
N ASP A 291 -6.92 27.88 41.25
CA ASP A 291 -5.53 28.30 41.05
C ASP A 291 -5.40 29.82 40.87
N THR A 292 -6.29 30.44 40.10
CA THR A 292 -6.32 31.90 39.91
C THR A 292 -6.62 32.64 41.21
N GLN A 293 -7.60 32.17 41.99
CA GLN A 293 -7.94 32.74 43.30
C GLN A 293 -6.77 32.62 44.28
N ASN A 294 -6.11 31.47 44.32
CA ASN A 294 -4.93 31.24 45.15
C ASN A 294 -3.77 32.17 44.77
N GLN A 295 -3.54 32.40 43.48
CA GLN A 295 -2.52 33.35 43.02
C GLN A 295 -2.82 34.79 43.44
N VAL A 296 -4.09 35.21 43.40
CA VAL A 296 -4.49 36.55 43.85
C VAL A 296 -4.29 36.67 45.36
N LYS A 297 -4.68 35.65 46.13
CA LYS A 297 -4.46 35.59 47.59
C LYS A 297 -2.98 35.70 47.95
N GLN A 298 -2.12 34.93 47.29
CA GLN A 298 -0.66 35.01 47.48
C GLN A 298 -0.10 36.40 47.10
N GLY A 299 -0.62 36.99 46.03
CA GLY A 299 -0.28 38.35 45.61
C GLY A 299 -0.66 39.40 46.67
N TRP A 300 -1.83 39.23 47.30
CA TRP A 300 -2.30 40.09 48.38
C TRP A 300 -1.44 39.96 49.64
N GLU A 301 -1.13 38.74 50.07
CA GLU A 301 -0.23 38.50 51.21
C GLU A 301 1.16 39.12 50.98
N LYS A 302 1.68 39.03 49.75
CA LYS A 302 2.95 39.68 49.36
C LYS A 302 2.84 41.21 49.41
N TYR A 303 1.73 41.77 48.94
CA TYR A 303 1.47 43.21 49.03
C TYR A 303 1.42 43.68 50.48
N GLN A 304 0.65 43.01 51.35
CA GLN A 304 0.56 43.33 52.77
C GLN A 304 1.93 43.30 53.46
N LYS A 305 2.71 42.22 53.25
CA LYS A 305 4.09 42.13 53.74
C LYS A 305 4.96 43.27 53.21
N GLY A 306 4.76 43.66 51.95
CA GLY A 306 5.41 44.81 51.33
C GLY A 306 5.08 46.13 52.02
N VAL A 307 3.80 46.37 52.34
CA VAL A 307 3.33 47.56 53.06
C VAL A 307 3.94 47.61 54.46
N THR A 308 3.84 46.53 55.24
CA THR A 308 4.43 46.48 56.60
C THR A 308 5.94 46.70 56.56
N ALA A 309 6.64 46.08 55.60
CA ALA A 309 8.09 46.27 55.46
C ALA A 309 8.43 47.71 55.05
N TYR A 310 7.59 48.35 54.23
CA TYR A 310 7.77 49.74 53.82
C TYR A 310 7.55 50.70 55.00
N GLU A 311 6.48 50.53 55.77
CA GLU A 311 6.21 51.31 56.98
C GLU A 311 7.36 51.18 57.99
N ALA A 312 7.87 49.97 58.21
CA ALA A 312 9.01 49.74 59.09
C ALA A 312 10.29 50.43 58.59
N ARG A 313 10.55 50.44 57.26
CA ARG A 313 11.69 51.18 56.67
C ARG A 313 11.52 52.68 56.84
N VAL A 314 10.32 53.20 56.60
CA VAL A 314 10.01 54.63 56.75
C VAL A 314 10.17 55.06 58.21
N GLU A 315 9.66 54.27 59.16
CA GLU A 315 9.78 54.52 60.59
C GLU A 315 11.24 54.49 61.06
N SER A 316 12.01 53.48 60.64
CA SER A 316 13.45 53.40 60.95
C SER A 316 14.23 54.60 60.40
N ARG A 317 13.86 55.11 59.22
CA ARG A 317 14.46 56.33 58.65
C ARG A 317 14.01 57.58 59.39
N ALA A 318 12.73 57.69 59.76
CA ALA A 318 12.18 58.79 60.53
C ALA A 318 12.90 58.94 61.88
N GLN A 319 13.14 57.84 62.60
CA GLN A 319 13.89 57.84 63.87
C GLN A 319 15.31 58.41 63.74
N LYS A 320 15.98 58.19 62.59
CA LYS A 320 17.33 58.71 62.32
C LYS A 320 17.32 60.17 61.85
N ILE A 321 16.25 60.61 61.22
CA ILE A 321 16.11 61.93 60.58
C ILE A 321 15.62 62.96 61.60
N ALA A 322 14.60 62.61 62.40
CA ALA A 322 13.95 63.52 63.35
C ALA A 322 14.93 64.35 64.20
N PRO A 323 15.90 63.76 64.94
CA PRO A 323 16.81 64.55 65.77
C PRO A 323 17.78 65.41 64.95
N LYS A 324 18.17 64.97 63.75
CA LYS A 324 19.10 65.70 62.87
C LYS A 324 18.45 66.92 62.25
N ILE A 325 17.19 66.80 61.83
CA ILE A 325 16.45 67.92 61.25
C ILE A 325 16.03 68.92 62.32
N TYR A 326 15.65 68.44 63.50
CA TYR A 326 15.40 69.29 64.66
C TYR A 326 16.64 70.13 65.04
N ASP A 327 17.81 69.48 65.18
CA ASP A 327 19.09 70.16 65.46
C ASP A 327 19.48 71.15 64.35
N TYR A 328 19.25 70.79 63.07
CA TYR A 328 19.46 71.71 61.95
C TYR A 328 18.63 72.99 62.11
N PHE A 329 17.32 72.88 62.39
CA PHE A 329 16.46 74.05 62.58
C PHE A 329 16.78 74.85 63.84
N GLU A 330 17.16 74.18 64.93
CA GLU A 330 17.61 74.84 66.17
C GLU A 330 18.88 75.68 65.91
N ARG A 331 19.88 75.10 65.24
CA ARG A 331 21.11 75.80 64.85
C ARG A 331 20.85 76.92 63.84
N ARG A 332 19.95 76.69 62.88
CA ARG A 332 19.51 77.69 61.90
C ARG A 332 18.85 78.89 62.57
N ASN A 333 18.06 78.67 63.63
CA ASN A 333 17.49 79.76 64.42
C ASN A 333 18.55 80.55 65.19
N LYS A 334 19.56 79.89 65.77
CA LYS A 334 20.70 80.55 66.43
C LYS A 334 21.53 81.41 65.47
N CYS A 335 21.55 81.12 64.16
CA CYS A 335 22.21 81.98 63.17
C CYS A 335 21.55 83.38 63.04
N LYS A 336 20.26 83.55 63.44
CA LYS A 336 19.54 84.84 63.34
C LYS A 336 20.18 85.94 64.19
N GLU A 337 20.87 85.56 65.27
CA GLU A 337 21.53 86.48 66.21
C GLU A 337 22.84 87.07 65.66
N ARG A 338 23.35 86.56 64.52
CA ARG A 338 24.60 87.01 63.88
C ARG A 338 24.35 88.15 62.89
N LYS A 339 25.34 89.04 62.69
CA LYS A 339 25.24 90.21 61.80
C LYS A 339 26.13 90.09 60.55
N GLY A 340 25.68 90.65 59.43
CA GLY A 340 26.45 90.79 58.17
C GLY A 340 26.77 89.46 57.46
N SER A 341 27.93 89.38 56.81
CA SER A 341 28.39 88.22 56.03
C SER A 341 28.54 86.92 56.86
N SER A 342 28.77 87.04 58.17
CA SER A 342 28.83 85.91 59.12
C SER A 342 27.49 85.17 59.27
N ARG A 343 26.36 85.87 59.07
CA ARG A 343 25.02 85.27 59.09
C ARG A 343 24.77 84.43 57.85
N ASN A 344 25.12 84.95 56.67
CA ASN A 344 24.91 84.25 55.41
C ASN A 344 25.76 82.99 55.31
N SER A 345 27.05 83.06 55.70
CA SER A 345 27.92 81.87 55.76
C SER A 345 27.47 80.84 56.80
N CYS A 346 26.80 81.26 57.89
CA CYS A 346 26.18 80.36 58.86
C CYS A 346 25.05 79.54 58.22
N TYR A 347 24.19 80.20 57.44
CA TYR A 347 23.10 79.53 56.72
C TYR A 347 23.60 78.62 55.60
N GLU A 348 24.53 79.09 54.77
CA GLU A 348 25.11 78.29 53.67
C GLU A 348 25.76 77.01 54.19
N ARG A 349 26.60 77.10 55.23
CA ARG A 349 27.27 75.93 55.81
C ARG A 349 26.28 74.93 56.44
N LEU A 350 25.20 75.41 57.07
CA LEU A 350 24.17 74.53 57.61
C LEU A 350 23.37 73.86 56.48
N GLN A 351 23.08 74.60 55.41
CA GLN A 351 22.38 74.08 54.23
C GLN A 351 23.23 73.02 53.48
N GLU A 352 24.51 73.28 53.25
CA GLU A 352 25.43 72.29 52.68
C GLU A 352 25.55 71.03 53.56
N ASN A 353 25.55 71.19 54.88
CA ASN A 353 25.56 70.06 55.80
C ASN A 353 24.26 69.24 55.71
N TYR A 354 23.11 69.93 55.65
CA TYR A 354 21.81 69.31 55.44
C TYR A 354 21.77 68.51 54.14
N ASP A 355 22.17 69.11 53.01
CA ASP A 355 22.15 68.45 51.70
C ASP A 355 23.07 67.21 51.69
N ARG A 356 24.23 67.28 52.35
CA ARG A 356 25.12 66.12 52.54
C ARG A 356 24.50 65.04 53.41
N GLU A 357 23.85 65.39 54.51
CA GLU A 357 23.22 64.42 55.42
C GLU A 357 22.01 63.74 54.78
N ILE A 358 21.15 64.47 54.07
CA ILE A 358 20.02 63.92 53.30
C ILE A 358 20.52 62.95 52.22
N LYS A 359 21.59 63.32 51.49
CA LYS A 359 22.20 62.46 50.46
C LYS A 359 22.74 61.14 51.01
N LYS A 360 23.24 61.11 52.26
CA LYS A 360 23.73 59.89 52.93
C LYS A 360 22.62 58.94 53.35
N LEU A 361 21.38 59.42 53.50
CA LEU A 361 20.27 58.65 54.09
C LEU A 361 19.47 57.81 53.07
N SER A 362 19.91 57.77 51.81
CA SER A 362 19.27 57.00 50.72
C SER A 362 17.76 57.26 50.60
N ILE A 363 17.35 58.50 50.88
CA ILE A 363 15.99 59.03 50.69
C ILE A 363 15.97 60.00 49.49
N PRO A 364 14.82 60.19 48.83
CA PRO A 364 14.65 61.31 47.90
C PRO A 364 15.02 62.63 48.57
N TYR A 365 15.58 63.57 47.81
CA TYR A 365 15.86 64.90 48.34
C TYR A 365 14.54 65.57 48.73
N ILE A 366 14.48 66.05 49.97
CA ILE A 366 13.34 66.77 50.51
C ILE A 366 13.89 68.15 50.88
N PRO A 367 13.32 69.26 50.39
CA PRO A 367 13.70 70.60 50.82
C PRO A 367 13.56 70.76 52.34
N ALA A 368 14.42 71.56 52.97
CA ALA A 368 14.36 71.77 54.42
C ALA A 368 12.96 72.22 54.88
N ASP A 369 12.34 73.14 54.16
CA ASP A 369 11.07 73.73 54.55
C ASP A 369 9.87 72.76 54.46
N ASP A 370 9.99 71.66 53.69
CA ASP A 370 8.97 70.59 53.61
C ASP A 370 8.86 69.78 54.92
N TRP A 371 9.83 69.93 55.84
CA TRP A 371 9.79 69.31 57.17
C TRP A 371 9.06 70.16 58.22
N LEU A 372 8.71 71.39 57.90
CA LEU A 372 8.09 72.32 58.85
C LEU A 372 6.58 72.07 58.98
N ILE A 373 6.07 72.21 60.19
CA ILE A 373 4.64 72.17 60.51
C ILE A 373 4.07 73.57 60.32
N ARG A 374 2.94 73.67 59.63
CA ARG A 374 2.16 74.90 59.56
C ARG A 374 1.22 74.95 60.77
N GLU A 375 1.49 75.82 61.73
CA GLU A 375 0.54 76.15 62.81
C GLU A 375 -0.27 77.40 62.42
N GLU A 376 -1.59 77.33 62.57
CA GLU A 376 -2.45 78.52 62.45
C GLU A 376 -2.36 79.33 63.73
N ILE A 377 -2.01 80.63 63.63
CA ILE A 377 -2.11 81.55 64.78
C ILE A 377 -3.58 81.97 64.87
N SER A 378 -4.38 81.30 65.70
CA SER A 378 -5.74 81.76 66.00
C SER A 378 -5.69 82.85 67.06
N THR A 379 -6.01 84.09 66.70
CA THR A 379 -6.44 85.10 67.67
C THR A 379 -7.81 84.71 68.23
N SER A 380 -7.96 84.92 69.53
CA SER A 380 -9.09 84.58 70.39
C SER A 380 -10.48 84.98 69.85
N GLU A 381 -11.40 84.02 69.72
CA GLU A 381 -12.65 83.91 70.51
C GLU A 381 -13.55 82.78 69.99
N ASN A 382 -14.15 82.07 70.95
CA ASN A 382 -15.32 81.20 70.94
C ASN A 382 -15.93 80.64 69.64
N VAL A 383 -16.06 79.30 69.67
CA VAL A 383 -17.27 78.51 69.37
C VAL A 383 -17.95 78.74 68.01
N GLY A 384 -17.92 77.70 67.18
CA GLY A 384 -19.00 77.45 66.23
C GLY A 384 -18.52 76.88 64.89
N ASN A 385 -18.72 75.58 64.71
CA ASN A 385 -18.83 74.89 63.43
C ASN A 385 -17.74 75.15 62.36
N SER A 386 -16.78 74.22 62.29
CA SER A 386 -16.47 73.61 60.99
C SER A 386 -16.17 72.12 61.17
N ILE A 387 -17.13 71.31 60.74
CA ILE A 387 -16.94 69.91 60.37
C ILE A 387 -15.90 69.87 59.24
N ILE A 388 -15.22 68.70 59.09
CA ILE A 388 -14.32 68.28 57.98
C ILE A 388 -12.83 68.54 58.32
N ALA A 389 -11.92 67.57 58.48
CA ALA A 389 -11.81 66.22 57.96
C ALA A 389 -11.16 65.25 58.97
N GLY A 390 -11.98 64.51 59.70
CA GLY A 390 -11.61 63.21 60.27
C GLY A 390 -11.99 62.12 59.29
N VAL A 391 -11.28 62.02 58.17
CA VAL A 391 -11.35 60.87 57.26
C VAL A 391 -9.91 60.47 56.95
N MET A 392 -9.55 59.26 57.36
CA MET A 392 -8.41 58.53 56.84
C MET A 392 -8.65 58.21 55.36
N THR A 393 -8.46 59.19 54.48
CA THR A 393 -8.32 58.97 53.04
C THR A 393 -6.85 59.11 52.69
N PHE A 394 -6.19 57.97 52.54
CA PHE A 394 -4.98 57.81 51.73
C PHE A 394 -5.31 58.17 50.27
N GLY A 395 -5.43 59.46 49.95
CA GLY A 395 -5.80 59.90 48.61
C GLY A 395 -5.68 61.40 48.41
N LEU A 396 -4.63 61.80 47.69
CA LEU A 396 -4.49 63.05 46.93
C LEU A 396 -4.56 64.36 47.72
N PHE A 397 -3.44 64.74 48.34
CA PHE A 397 -3.08 66.16 48.39
C PHE A 397 -2.31 66.50 47.10
N THR A 398 -3.07 66.86 46.06
CA THR A 398 -2.54 67.71 45.01
C THR A 398 -2.08 69.02 45.64
N ALA A 399 -0.86 69.43 45.29
CA ALA A 399 -0.31 70.74 45.60
C ALA A 399 -1.34 71.83 45.28
N MET A 400 -1.86 72.49 46.31
CA MET A 400 -2.60 73.74 46.16
C MET A 400 -1.59 74.88 46.30
N GLN A 401 -0.76 75.04 45.26
CA GLN A 401 -0.16 76.31 44.90
C GLN A 401 -0.65 76.61 43.49
N ALA A 402 -1.39 77.70 43.33
CA ALA A 402 -1.90 78.33 42.10
C ALA A 402 -3.44 78.51 42.03
N VAL A 403 -4.08 78.91 43.13
CA VAL A 403 -5.37 79.63 43.07
C VAL A 403 -5.31 80.84 44.00
N ASP A 404 -4.34 81.73 43.77
CA ASP A 404 -4.31 83.09 44.37
C ASP A 404 -3.96 84.17 43.33
N ALA A 405 -3.96 83.84 42.03
CA ALA A 405 -3.59 84.79 40.98
C ALA A 405 -4.79 85.44 40.26
N ALA A 406 -6.04 85.20 40.67
CA ALA A 406 -7.18 85.70 39.89
C ALA A 406 -8.47 85.93 40.67
N THR A 407 -8.42 86.60 41.82
CA THR A 407 -9.54 87.41 42.33
C THR A 407 -8.96 88.50 43.22
N GLY A 408 -8.94 89.73 42.73
CA GLY A 408 -8.59 90.89 43.55
C GLY A 408 -9.70 91.18 44.55
N GLY A 409 -9.35 91.31 45.83
CA GLY A 409 -10.27 91.72 46.88
C GLY A 409 -9.85 91.26 48.27
N ASP A 410 -9.24 92.17 49.02
CA ASP A 410 -8.98 92.20 50.47
C ASP A 410 -8.25 91.02 51.15
N ALA A 411 -7.00 91.31 51.53
CA ALA A 411 -6.03 90.38 52.06
C ALA A 411 -6.22 90.12 53.56
N GLY A 412 -6.92 89.05 53.90
CA GLY A 412 -6.81 88.38 55.20
C GLY A 412 -5.59 87.46 55.22
N LEU A 413 -4.39 88.01 55.43
CA LEU A 413 -3.17 87.21 55.71
C LEU A 413 -3.36 86.50 57.06
N LYS A 414 -3.80 85.24 57.04
CA LYS A 414 -3.59 84.34 58.17
C LYS A 414 -2.08 84.17 58.34
N ASP A 415 -1.50 84.85 59.32
CA ASP A 415 -0.10 84.64 59.69
C ASP A 415 0.07 83.19 60.17
N HIS A 416 0.67 82.37 59.32
CA HIS A 416 1.01 80.99 59.64
C HIS A 416 2.42 80.95 60.23
N ARG A 417 2.59 80.34 61.41
CA ARG A 417 3.92 80.11 61.97
C ARG A 417 4.41 78.75 61.53
N MET A 418 5.57 78.72 60.88
CA MET A 418 6.26 77.47 60.56
C MET A 418 7.04 77.02 61.81
N VAL A 419 6.66 75.88 62.37
CA VAL A 419 7.25 75.31 63.59
C VAL A 419 7.92 73.99 63.25
N TYR A 420 9.05 73.71 63.91
CA TYR A 420 9.79 72.46 63.77
C TYR A 420 9.64 71.64 65.07
N THR A 421 9.46 70.33 64.94
CA THR A 421 9.30 69.39 66.05
C THR A 421 10.40 68.35 66.05
N ASN A 422 10.60 67.66 67.17
CA ASN A 422 11.42 66.45 67.25
C ASN A 422 10.56 65.17 67.28
N ASP A 423 9.23 65.28 67.09
CA ASP A 423 8.33 64.13 67.05
C ASP A 423 8.57 63.27 65.80
N VAL A 424 8.98 62.02 66.02
CA VAL A 424 9.26 61.03 64.96
C VAL A 424 8.05 60.79 64.07
N ASN A 425 6.82 60.89 64.60
CA ASN A 425 5.61 60.64 63.81
C ASN A 425 5.40 61.67 62.70
N HIS A 426 5.75 62.93 62.94
CA HIS A 426 5.71 63.98 61.92
C HIS A 426 6.64 63.65 60.74
N TYR A 427 7.90 63.31 61.03
CA TYR A 427 8.88 62.91 60.01
C TYR A 427 8.48 61.62 59.29
N LYS A 428 7.88 60.65 60.00
CA LYS A 428 7.34 59.42 59.42
C LYS A 428 6.27 59.74 58.39
N ASN A 429 5.32 60.63 58.70
CA ASN A 429 4.24 61.01 57.77
C ASN A 429 4.77 61.71 56.51
N VAL A 430 5.72 62.63 56.65
CA VAL A 430 6.38 63.28 55.50
C VAL A 430 7.09 62.25 54.62
N LEU A 431 7.82 61.31 55.23
CA LEU A 431 8.53 60.26 54.51
C LEU A 431 7.59 59.24 53.84
N MET A 432 6.45 58.90 54.44
CA MET A 432 5.44 58.02 53.83
C MET A 432 4.96 58.54 52.48
N VAL A 433 4.80 59.87 52.35
CA VAL A 433 4.40 60.50 51.07
C VAL A 433 5.58 60.60 50.12
N LYS A 434 6.72 61.15 50.59
CA LYS A 434 7.87 61.42 49.72
C LYS A 434 8.56 60.15 49.21
N MET A 435 8.46 59.03 49.93
CA MET A 435 9.04 57.75 49.53
C MET A 435 8.04 56.83 48.80
N GLU A 436 6.80 57.24 48.58
CA GLU A 436 5.78 56.42 47.89
C GLU A 436 6.23 55.92 46.50
N PRO A 437 6.90 56.72 45.64
CA PRO A 437 7.37 56.23 44.34
C PRO A 437 8.31 55.01 44.43
N ASN A 438 9.10 54.93 45.51
CA ASN A 438 9.96 53.77 45.74
C ASN A 438 9.14 52.54 46.09
N PHE A 439 8.09 52.69 46.90
CA PHE A 439 7.16 51.60 47.19
C PHE A 439 6.44 51.11 45.93
N ILE A 440 5.92 52.01 45.09
CA ILE A 440 5.25 51.65 43.83
C ILE A 440 6.19 50.81 42.96
N LYS A 441 7.48 51.18 42.87
CA LYS A 441 8.47 50.40 42.12
C LYS A 441 8.71 49.02 42.75
N GLU A 442 8.84 48.94 44.07
CA GLU A 442 9.10 47.70 44.82
C GLU A 442 7.91 46.73 44.85
N SER A 443 6.69 47.26 44.94
CA SER A 443 5.44 46.48 44.92
C SER A 443 5.10 45.95 43.52
N GLY A 444 5.88 46.34 42.50
CA GLY A 444 5.63 46.00 41.10
C GLY A 444 4.48 46.79 40.49
N GLY A 445 4.31 48.05 40.92
CA GLY A 445 3.39 49.03 40.35
C GLY A 445 2.16 49.34 41.21
N TYR A 446 1.97 48.68 42.36
CA TYR A 446 0.78 48.91 43.19
C TYR A 446 0.94 50.18 44.05
N PRO A 447 -0.09 51.05 44.11
CA PRO A 447 -0.10 52.21 44.99
C PRO A 447 -0.21 51.80 46.46
N LEU A 448 0.14 52.72 47.37
CA LEU A 448 -0.20 52.59 48.79
C LEU A 448 -1.73 52.75 48.97
N GLY A 449 -2.28 52.20 50.06
CA GLY A 449 -3.68 52.43 50.43
C GLY A 449 -4.71 51.41 49.91
N ILE A 450 -4.29 50.27 49.35
CA ILE A 450 -5.24 49.17 49.06
C ILE A 450 -5.56 48.47 50.39
N THR A 451 -6.76 48.69 50.93
CA THR A 451 -7.15 48.26 52.29
C THR A 451 -7.84 46.90 52.36
N SER A 452 -8.33 46.37 51.24
CA SER A 452 -9.07 45.11 51.21
C SER A 452 -8.63 44.18 50.08
N LEU A 453 -8.78 42.87 50.32
CA LEU A 453 -8.57 41.83 49.31
C LEU A 453 -9.52 42.03 48.11
N HIS A 454 -10.74 42.52 48.34
CA HIS A 454 -11.69 42.79 47.25
C HIS A 454 -11.16 43.88 46.32
N THR A 455 -10.69 45.01 46.87
CA THR A 455 -10.10 46.12 46.10
C THR A 455 -8.84 45.67 45.36
N PHE A 456 -7.98 44.88 46.02
CA PHE A 456 -6.79 44.29 45.39
C PHE A 456 -7.15 43.36 44.22
N ARG A 457 -8.20 42.55 44.40
CA ARG A 457 -8.69 41.57 43.41
C ARG A 457 -9.17 42.24 42.14
N VAL A 458 -9.93 43.33 42.24
CA VAL A 458 -10.51 44.04 41.07
C VAL A 458 -9.56 45.09 40.48
N HIS A 459 -8.40 45.31 41.09
CA HIS A 459 -7.41 46.27 40.61
C HIS A 459 -6.92 45.92 39.20
N GLU A 460 -6.78 46.93 38.32
CA GLU A 460 -6.40 46.76 36.92
C GLU A 460 -5.06 46.00 36.77
N LEU A 461 -4.03 46.43 37.51
CA LEU A 461 -2.72 45.74 37.55
C LEU A 461 -2.79 44.27 38.00
N THR A 462 -3.71 43.92 38.91
CA THR A 462 -3.91 42.53 39.32
C THR A 462 -4.47 41.71 38.17
N SER A 463 -5.48 42.24 37.48
CA SER A 463 -6.07 41.61 36.30
C SER A 463 -5.04 41.43 35.18
N ILE A 464 -4.19 42.43 34.91
CA ILE A 464 -3.11 42.35 33.92
C ILE A 464 -2.09 41.25 34.30
N LYS A 465 -1.65 41.22 35.57
CA LYS A 465 -0.68 40.23 36.06
C LYS A 465 -1.24 38.81 36.01
N VAL A 466 -2.50 38.63 36.39
CA VAL A 466 -3.20 37.34 36.33
C VAL A 466 -3.39 36.90 34.87
N ASN A 467 -3.89 37.78 34.01
CA ASN A 467 -4.09 37.47 32.59
C ASN A 467 -2.77 37.07 31.91
N LYS A 468 -1.66 37.76 32.22
CA LYS A 468 -0.33 37.37 31.73
C LYS A 468 0.07 35.95 32.11
N LYS A 469 -0.20 35.53 33.37
CA LYS A 469 0.07 34.16 33.83
C LYS A 469 -0.87 33.15 33.19
N LEU A 470 -2.15 33.46 33.05
CA LEU A 470 -3.13 32.60 32.38
C LEU A 470 -2.76 32.39 30.91
N LYS A 471 -2.27 33.44 30.24
CA LYS A 471 -1.73 33.38 28.88
C LYS A 471 -0.51 32.45 28.76
N GLN A 472 0.41 32.50 29.73
CA GLN A 472 1.54 31.54 29.79
C GLN A 472 1.06 30.09 29.97
N LYS A 473 -0.05 29.89 30.69
CA LYS A 473 -0.73 28.59 30.79
C LYS A 473 -1.57 28.24 29.56
N GLY A 474 -1.57 29.05 28.50
CA GLY A 474 -2.29 28.79 27.25
C GLY A 474 -3.78 29.17 27.26
N LEU A 475 -4.23 30.01 28.19
CA LEU A 475 -5.57 30.60 28.20
C LEU A 475 -5.51 32.01 27.59
N SER A 476 -6.21 32.24 26.49
CA SER A 476 -6.27 33.55 25.84
C SER A 476 -7.52 34.29 26.28
N LEU A 477 -7.35 35.30 27.14
CA LEU A 477 -8.43 36.17 27.61
C LEU A 477 -8.28 37.59 27.03
N PRO A 478 -9.37 38.36 26.88
CA PRO A 478 -9.30 39.77 26.49
C PRO A 478 -8.39 40.59 27.42
N THR A 479 -7.74 41.63 26.89
CA THR A 479 -6.84 42.49 27.69
C THR A 479 -7.57 43.22 28.82
N ALA A 480 -8.84 43.57 28.61
CA ALA A 480 -9.73 44.19 29.60
C ALA A 480 -10.43 43.19 30.54
N TRP A 481 -10.08 41.90 30.49
CA TRP A 481 -10.70 40.89 31.34
C TRP A 481 -10.41 41.14 32.82
N SER A 482 -11.45 41.01 33.65
CA SER A 482 -11.37 41.09 35.10
C SER A 482 -11.84 39.78 35.72
N ILE A 483 -11.34 39.48 36.92
CA ILE A 483 -11.70 38.29 37.70
C ILE A 483 -13.17 38.27 38.17
N THR A 484 -13.94 39.33 37.92
CA THR A 484 -15.39 39.31 38.10
C THR A 484 -16.12 38.64 36.93
N ASP A 485 -15.50 38.56 35.75
CA ASP A 485 -16.08 37.96 34.55
C ASP A 485 -15.75 36.46 34.46
N ARG A 486 -16.54 35.66 35.18
CA ARG A 486 -16.47 34.19 35.18
C ARG A 486 -16.87 33.59 33.83
N LEU A 487 -17.85 34.18 33.14
CA LEU A 487 -18.38 33.63 31.90
C LEU A 487 -17.33 33.63 30.77
N THR A 488 -16.62 34.74 30.59
CA THR A 488 -15.55 34.84 29.59
C THR A 488 -14.39 33.90 29.94
N PHE A 489 -14.11 33.71 31.23
CA PHE A 489 -13.12 32.75 31.69
C PHE A 489 -13.50 31.30 31.32
N ASP A 490 -14.74 30.90 31.63
CA ASP A 490 -15.24 29.55 31.33
C ASP A 490 -15.19 29.26 29.83
N LYS A 491 -15.56 30.24 28.99
CA LYS A 491 -15.44 30.13 27.53
C LYS A 491 -13.99 29.94 27.06
N ALA A 492 -13.04 30.67 27.66
CA ALA A 492 -11.63 30.54 27.33
C ALA A 492 -11.07 29.16 27.72
N VAL A 493 -11.46 28.64 28.89
CA VAL A 493 -11.10 27.29 29.33
C VAL A 493 -11.73 26.24 28.41
N ALA A 494 -13.02 26.34 28.11
CA ALA A 494 -13.70 25.41 27.20
C ALA A 494 -13.06 25.40 25.80
N SER A 495 -12.68 26.56 25.27
CA SER A 495 -11.94 26.67 24.01
C SER A 495 -10.59 25.95 24.08
N LYS A 496 -9.83 26.13 25.17
CA LYS A 496 -8.54 25.45 25.37
C LYS A 496 -8.72 23.94 25.48
N VAL A 497 -9.69 23.48 26.27
CA VAL A 497 -10.02 22.05 26.43
C VAL A 497 -10.38 21.42 25.09
N ARG A 498 -11.21 22.11 24.29
CA ARG A 498 -11.56 21.68 22.94
C ARG A 498 -10.34 21.61 22.03
N GLN A 499 -9.47 22.62 22.02
CA GLN A 499 -8.24 22.58 21.22
C GLN A 499 -7.33 21.41 21.60
N GLN A 500 -7.18 21.10 22.89
CA GLN A 500 -6.42 19.94 23.34
C GLN A 500 -7.06 18.62 22.88
N ALA A 501 -8.38 18.50 23.00
CA ALA A 501 -9.12 17.34 22.53
C ALA A 501 -9.00 17.17 21.00
N ASP A 502 -9.06 18.27 20.23
CA ASP A 502 -8.90 18.27 18.76
C ASP A 502 -7.48 17.86 18.34
N ILE A 503 -6.46 18.25 19.12
CA ILE A 503 -5.07 17.84 18.86
C ILE A 503 -4.89 16.34 19.14
N GLU A 504 -5.41 15.85 20.27
CA GLU A 504 -5.34 14.42 20.61
C GLU A 504 -6.12 13.57 19.61
N TRP A 505 -7.31 14.02 19.20
CA TRP A 505 -8.12 13.37 18.17
C TRP A 505 -7.37 13.26 16.84
N ARG A 506 -6.85 14.39 16.32
CA ARG A 506 -6.09 14.40 15.06
C ARG A 506 -4.84 13.53 15.14
N LYS A 507 -4.15 13.50 16.29
CA LYS A 507 -3.01 12.59 16.50
C LYS A 507 -3.43 11.12 16.40
N ASN A 508 -4.53 10.73 17.03
CA ASN A 508 -5.05 9.37 16.98
C ASN A 508 -5.53 8.98 15.57
N MET A 509 -6.16 9.91 14.84
CA MET A 509 -6.60 9.67 13.46
C MET A 509 -5.45 9.55 12.48
N ARG A 510 -4.42 10.41 12.61
CA ARG A 510 -3.20 10.31 11.80
C ARG A 510 -2.44 9.00 12.03
N ALA A 511 -2.39 8.49 13.26
CA ALA A 511 -1.80 7.19 13.55
C ALA A 511 -2.51 6.03 12.82
N LYS A 512 -3.79 6.20 12.45
CA LYS A 512 -4.59 5.24 11.68
C LYS A 512 -4.60 5.53 10.16
N ASN A 513 -3.76 6.48 9.70
CA ASN A 513 -3.74 6.99 8.33
C ASN A 513 -5.12 7.45 7.84
N THR A 514 -5.80 8.23 8.67
CA THR A 514 -7.13 8.81 8.39
C THR A 514 -7.21 10.25 8.88
N ASP A 515 -8.02 11.09 8.25
CA ASP A 515 -8.34 12.44 8.73
C ASP A 515 -9.86 12.65 8.82
N MET A 516 -10.50 11.91 9.74
CA MET A 516 -11.95 11.97 9.96
C MET A 516 -12.31 12.87 11.14
N PRO A 517 -13.40 13.66 11.04
CA PRO A 517 -13.93 14.41 12.18
C PRO A 517 -14.50 13.46 13.25
N PRO A 518 -14.61 13.88 14.52
CA PRO A 518 -15.32 13.12 15.55
C PRO A 518 -16.83 13.14 15.33
N ASN A 519 -17.53 12.21 15.99
CA ASN A 519 -18.99 12.10 16.06
C ASN A 519 -19.70 11.75 14.73
N LEU A 520 -19.04 11.04 13.83
CA LEU A 520 -19.71 10.44 12.68
C LEU A 520 -20.62 9.29 13.14
N SER A 521 -21.89 9.38 12.76
CA SER A 521 -22.80 8.24 12.86
C SER A 521 -22.32 7.08 11.98
N TRP A 522 -22.79 5.86 12.26
CA TRP A 522 -22.46 4.68 11.45
C TRP A 522 -22.69 4.91 9.95
N GLN A 523 -23.83 5.53 9.58
CA GLN A 523 -24.15 5.82 8.18
C GLN A 523 -23.19 6.86 7.55
N GLN A 524 -22.80 7.90 8.30
CA GLN A 524 -21.86 8.91 7.81
C GLN A 524 -20.44 8.36 7.71
N PHE A 525 -20.04 7.51 8.67
CA PHE A 525 -18.74 6.85 8.71
C PHE A 525 -18.55 5.97 7.48
N GLN A 526 -19.51 5.11 7.17
CA GLN A 526 -19.43 4.24 6.00
C GLN A 526 -19.35 5.03 4.69
N ARG A 527 -20.10 6.13 4.57
CA ARG A 527 -20.11 7.00 3.37
C ARG A 527 -18.89 7.91 3.27
N HIS A 528 -18.05 7.97 4.29
CA HIS A 528 -16.87 8.83 4.27
C HIS A 528 -15.91 8.42 3.14
N HIS A 529 -15.36 9.40 2.43
CA HIS A 529 -14.56 9.17 1.23
C HIS A 529 -13.36 8.24 1.46
N GLU A 530 -12.62 8.40 2.56
CA GLU A 530 -11.49 7.52 2.91
C GLU A 530 -11.94 6.07 3.18
N ILE A 531 -13.12 5.90 3.78
CA ILE A 531 -13.68 4.57 4.04
C ILE A 531 -14.10 3.95 2.72
N GLN A 532 -14.83 4.67 1.87
CA GLN A 532 -15.21 4.21 0.53
C GLN A 532 -13.99 3.85 -0.34
N GLN A 533 -12.88 4.59 -0.27
CA GLN A 533 -11.65 4.23 -0.97
C GLN A 533 -11.04 2.91 -0.46
N ARG A 534 -11.06 2.67 0.85
CA ARG A 534 -10.62 1.39 1.43
C ARG A 534 -11.53 0.24 1.02
N ILE A 535 -12.85 0.50 0.96
CA ILE A 535 -13.84 -0.48 0.48
C ILE A 535 -13.59 -0.80 -0.99
N ALA A 536 -13.40 0.23 -1.83
CA ALA A 536 -13.10 0.08 -3.25
C ALA A 536 -11.83 -0.75 -3.47
N LYS A 537 -10.77 -0.50 -2.70
CA LYS A 537 -9.52 -1.27 -2.79
C LYS A 537 -9.71 -2.74 -2.42
N ARG A 538 -10.56 -3.07 -1.44
CA ARG A 538 -10.81 -4.45 -1.02
C ARG A 538 -11.78 -5.18 -1.96
N MET A 539 -12.81 -4.50 -2.44
CA MET A 539 -13.80 -5.07 -3.35
C MET A 539 -13.33 -5.15 -4.81
N GLY A 540 -12.35 -4.35 -5.20
CA GLY A 540 -11.81 -4.31 -6.55
C GLY A 540 -12.91 -4.09 -7.58
N ASP A 541 -13.01 -5.03 -8.52
CA ASP A 541 -14.00 -5.01 -9.59
C ASP A 541 -15.44 -5.04 -9.10
N LEU A 542 -15.75 -5.58 -7.92
CA LEU A 542 -17.14 -5.64 -7.43
C LEU A 542 -17.62 -4.33 -6.82
N TYR A 543 -16.76 -3.33 -6.64
CA TYR A 543 -17.11 -2.10 -5.95
C TYR A 543 -18.18 -1.27 -6.68
N VAL A 544 -19.21 -0.82 -5.95
CA VAL A 544 -20.24 0.09 -6.42
C VAL A 544 -20.29 1.29 -5.47
N ASN A 545 -20.20 2.52 -5.98
CA ASN A 545 -20.17 3.70 -5.13
C ASN A 545 -21.60 4.20 -4.79
N PRO A 546 -21.98 4.35 -3.49
CA PRO A 546 -21.26 3.91 -2.29
C PRO A 546 -21.65 2.48 -1.88
N THR A 547 -20.67 1.68 -1.45
CA THR A 547 -20.95 0.36 -0.85
C THR A 547 -21.17 0.56 0.64
N LEU A 548 -22.32 0.11 1.14
CA LEU A 548 -22.62 0.13 2.57
C LEU A 548 -22.38 -1.24 3.19
N ALA A 549 -22.15 -1.28 4.51
CA ALA A 549 -21.83 -2.51 5.25
C ALA A 549 -23.01 -2.99 6.12
N ASP A 550 -24.21 -2.59 5.75
CA ASP A 550 -25.49 -2.94 6.38
C ASP A 550 -26.38 -3.78 5.46
N TRP A 551 -25.97 -4.03 4.21
CA TRP A 551 -26.77 -4.78 3.25
C TRP A 551 -26.88 -6.26 3.62
N ASN A 552 -28.11 -6.76 3.67
CA ASN A 552 -28.38 -8.20 3.73
C ASN A 552 -28.12 -8.88 2.37
N ASN A 553 -28.24 -10.20 2.29
CA ASN A 553 -28.05 -10.96 1.05
C ASN A 553 -28.88 -10.43 -0.14
N ARG A 554 -30.14 -10.06 0.06
CA ARG A 554 -31.01 -9.51 -0.99
C ARG A 554 -30.53 -8.14 -1.47
N GLN A 555 -30.15 -7.26 -0.55
CA GLN A 555 -29.62 -5.94 -0.86
C GLN A 555 -28.24 -6.03 -1.53
N PHE A 556 -27.37 -6.93 -1.06
CA PHE A 556 -26.08 -7.22 -1.69
C PHE A 556 -26.28 -7.67 -3.15
N LYS A 557 -27.22 -8.59 -3.40
CA LYS A 557 -27.59 -9.00 -4.76
C LYS A 557 -28.04 -7.82 -5.62
N GLN A 558 -28.93 -6.98 -5.11
CA GLN A 558 -29.51 -5.88 -5.89
C GLN A 558 -28.56 -4.69 -6.10
N GLN A 559 -27.71 -4.37 -5.13
CA GLN A 559 -26.89 -3.16 -5.12
C GLN A 559 -25.45 -3.41 -5.60
N ILE A 560 -24.94 -4.64 -5.45
CA ILE A 560 -23.59 -5.00 -5.89
C ILE A 560 -23.65 -5.94 -7.08
N ILE A 561 -24.37 -7.06 -6.97
CA ILE A 561 -24.29 -8.10 -8.00
C ILE A 561 -24.99 -7.67 -9.30
N GLU A 562 -26.25 -7.21 -9.25
CA GLU A 562 -27.01 -6.84 -10.46
C GLU A 562 -26.36 -5.69 -11.27
N PRO A 563 -25.87 -4.59 -10.65
CA PRO A 563 -25.18 -3.53 -11.39
C PRO A 563 -23.86 -4.02 -12.00
N ASN A 564 -23.15 -4.90 -11.31
CA ASN A 564 -21.93 -5.50 -11.84
C ASN A 564 -22.22 -6.49 -12.98
N ILE A 565 -23.31 -7.24 -12.92
CA ILE A 565 -23.79 -8.06 -14.05
C ILE A 565 -24.00 -7.15 -15.26
N GLN A 566 -24.80 -6.08 -15.13
CA GLN A 566 -25.06 -5.17 -16.25
C GLN A 566 -23.78 -4.54 -16.82
N ARG A 567 -22.88 -4.08 -15.93
CA ARG A 567 -21.60 -3.49 -16.33
C ARG A 567 -20.72 -4.49 -17.08
N LYS A 568 -20.56 -5.70 -16.53
CA LYS A 568 -19.74 -6.76 -17.15
C LYS A 568 -20.39 -7.26 -18.45
N THR A 569 -21.70 -7.46 -18.50
CA THR A 569 -22.41 -7.79 -19.74
C THR A 569 -22.16 -6.74 -20.82
N THR A 570 -22.21 -5.45 -20.47
CA THR A 570 -21.89 -4.36 -21.40
C THR A 570 -20.43 -4.40 -21.84
N GLU A 571 -19.49 -4.69 -20.92
CA GLU A 571 -18.07 -4.85 -21.23
C GLU A 571 -17.84 -5.96 -22.26
N TYR A 572 -18.39 -7.16 -22.03
CA TYR A 572 -18.29 -8.28 -22.96
C TYR A 572 -18.96 -7.99 -24.31
N ILE A 573 -20.17 -7.40 -24.30
CA ILE A 573 -20.87 -7.04 -25.55
C ILE A 573 -20.07 -6.02 -26.35
N ASN A 574 -19.46 -5.02 -25.70
CA ASN A 574 -18.63 -4.05 -26.40
C ASN A 574 -17.44 -4.70 -27.11
N VAL A 575 -16.87 -5.77 -26.56
CA VAL A 575 -15.79 -6.53 -27.23
C VAL A 575 -16.36 -7.37 -28.38
N LEU A 576 -17.53 -8.01 -28.17
CA LEU A 576 -18.18 -8.84 -29.20
C LEU A 576 -18.69 -8.05 -30.41
N GLU A 577 -19.19 -6.84 -30.18
CA GLU A 577 -19.71 -5.91 -31.19
C GLU A 577 -18.63 -4.96 -31.72
N ALA A 578 -17.41 -5.03 -31.17
CA ALA A 578 -16.29 -4.26 -31.69
C ALA A 578 -16.05 -4.61 -33.16
N GLN A 579 -15.66 -3.60 -33.93
CA GLN A 579 -15.26 -3.82 -35.31
C GLN A 579 -13.97 -4.65 -35.33
N GLN A 580 -13.80 -5.50 -36.34
CA GLN A 580 -12.56 -6.27 -36.54
C GLN A 580 -11.31 -5.37 -36.48
N ALA A 581 -11.41 -4.12 -36.96
CA ALA A 581 -10.32 -3.15 -36.88
C ALA A 581 -9.83 -2.84 -35.46
N GLU A 582 -10.68 -2.98 -34.42
CA GLU A 582 -10.27 -2.79 -33.02
C GLU A 582 -9.43 -3.95 -32.46
N PHE A 583 -9.42 -5.11 -33.13
CA PHE A 583 -8.57 -6.26 -32.82
C PHE A 583 -7.26 -6.30 -33.62
N ALA A 584 -7.08 -5.37 -34.57
CA ALA A 584 -5.85 -5.24 -35.33
C ALA A 584 -4.67 -4.81 -34.44
N ASP A 585 -3.45 -4.94 -34.95
CA ASP A 585 -2.24 -4.51 -34.24
C ASP A 585 -2.31 -3.01 -33.90
N GLY A 586 -2.08 -2.65 -32.64
CA GLY A 586 -2.27 -1.31 -32.09
C GLY A 586 -3.74 -0.96 -31.76
N GLY A 587 -4.67 -1.89 -31.96
CA GLY A 587 -6.09 -1.75 -31.67
C GLY A 587 -6.41 -1.86 -30.18
N LYS A 588 -7.60 -1.37 -29.79
CA LYS A 588 -8.06 -1.37 -28.39
C LYS A 588 -8.15 -2.78 -27.78
N PHE A 589 -8.47 -3.79 -28.59
CA PHE A 589 -8.70 -5.17 -28.17
C PHE A 589 -7.65 -6.14 -28.72
N GLU A 590 -6.49 -5.65 -29.19
CA GLU A 590 -5.39 -6.49 -29.66
C GLU A 590 -4.99 -7.54 -28.61
N ALA A 591 -4.65 -7.09 -27.40
CA ALA A 591 -4.20 -7.96 -26.32
C ALA A 591 -5.29 -8.96 -25.90
N THR A 592 -6.55 -8.51 -25.81
CA THR A 592 -7.69 -9.39 -25.50
C THR A 592 -7.87 -10.48 -26.56
N GLY A 593 -7.77 -10.11 -27.85
CA GLY A 593 -7.89 -11.06 -28.95
C GLY A 593 -6.72 -12.05 -29.02
N LYS A 594 -5.48 -11.58 -28.86
CA LYS A 594 -4.28 -12.45 -28.81
C LYS A 594 -4.33 -13.40 -27.62
N SER A 595 -4.73 -12.92 -26.45
CA SER A 595 -4.91 -13.76 -25.25
C SER A 595 -5.99 -14.82 -25.46
N ALA A 596 -7.11 -14.46 -26.08
CA ALA A 596 -8.15 -15.41 -26.42
C ALA A 596 -7.70 -16.48 -27.43
N LEU A 597 -6.91 -16.08 -28.42
CA LEU A 597 -6.30 -16.99 -29.39
C LEU A 597 -5.37 -17.99 -28.70
N ARG A 598 -4.53 -17.51 -27.77
CA ARG A 598 -3.69 -18.38 -26.93
C ARG A 598 -4.53 -19.37 -26.15
N ALA A 599 -5.58 -18.92 -25.46
CA ALA A 599 -6.43 -19.77 -24.64
C ALA A 599 -7.25 -20.80 -25.46
N THR A 600 -7.51 -20.52 -26.73
CA THR A 600 -8.36 -21.35 -27.61
C THR A 600 -7.55 -22.38 -28.39
N ILE A 601 -6.40 -21.98 -28.96
CA ILE A 601 -5.65 -22.80 -29.92
C ILE A 601 -4.48 -23.55 -29.26
N ILE A 602 -3.78 -22.94 -28.31
CA ILE A 602 -2.56 -23.52 -27.73
C ILE A 602 -2.85 -24.81 -26.95
N PRO A 603 -3.90 -24.90 -26.10
CA PRO A 603 -4.09 -26.10 -25.29
C PRO A 603 -4.29 -27.38 -26.12
N PRO A 604 -5.16 -27.45 -27.15
CA PRO A 604 -5.27 -28.64 -28.00
C PRO A 604 -3.95 -29.05 -28.68
N ILE A 605 -3.17 -28.09 -29.17
CA ILE A 605 -1.87 -28.36 -29.81
C ILE A 605 -0.88 -28.91 -28.79
N SER A 606 -0.72 -28.22 -27.65
CA SER A 606 0.21 -28.63 -26.59
C SER A 606 -0.18 -30.00 -26.01
N MET A 607 -1.47 -30.26 -25.81
CA MET A 607 -1.99 -31.55 -25.37
C MET A 607 -1.68 -32.65 -26.39
N SER A 608 -1.90 -32.40 -27.67
CA SER A 608 -1.63 -33.37 -28.74
C SER A 608 -0.15 -33.73 -28.83
N ILE A 609 0.73 -32.71 -28.78
CA ILE A 609 2.18 -32.90 -28.82
C ILE A 609 2.65 -33.66 -27.56
N SER A 610 2.21 -33.25 -26.38
CA SER A 610 2.59 -33.91 -25.13
C SER A 610 2.10 -35.36 -25.08
N LEU A 611 0.85 -35.61 -25.48
CA LEU A 611 0.31 -36.96 -25.57
C LEU A 611 1.12 -37.83 -26.53
N ALA A 612 1.48 -37.30 -27.70
CA ALA A 612 2.33 -38.00 -28.65
C ALA A 612 3.70 -38.31 -28.03
N LEU A 613 4.31 -37.37 -27.29
CA LEU A 613 5.59 -37.58 -26.61
C LEU A 613 5.51 -38.64 -25.50
N VAL A 614 4.44 -38.66 -24.69
CA VAL A 614 4.18 -39.73 -23.71
C VAL A 614 4.11 -41.09 -24.41
N LEU A 615 3.32 -41.21 -25.46
CA LEU A 615 3.17 -42.48 -26.19
C LEU A 615 4.47 -42.89 -26.88
N LEU A 616 5.22 -41.94 -27.46
CA LEU A 616 6.53 -42.17 -28.05
C LEU A 616 7.56 -42.64 -27.04
N THR A 617 7.57 -42.07 -25.84
CA THR A 617 8.52 -42.45 -24.78
C THR A 617 8.20 -43.83 -24.24
N VAL A 618 6.92 -44.13 -23.96
CA VAL A 618 6.46 -45.48 -23.58
C VAL A 618 6.85 -46.51 -24.64
N LEU A 619 6.62 -46.21 -25.91
CA LEU A 619 6.97 -47.09 -27.02
C LEU A 619 8.49 -47.32 -27.16
N LYS A 620 9.31 -46.30 -26.87
CA LYS A 620 10.79 -46.39 -26.97
C LYS A 620 11.44 -47.13 -25.81
N LEU A 621 10.80 -47.20 -24.63
CA LEU A 621 11.39 -47.84 -23.45
C LEU A 621 11.71 -49.33 -23.65
N PRO A 622 10.83 -50.17 -24.23
CA PRO A 622 11.15 -51.56 -24.55
C PRO A 622 12.36 -51.70 -25.48
N MET A 623 12.49 -50.82 -26.48
CA MET A 623 13.64 -50.83 -27.41
C MET A 623 14.95 -50.53 -26.66
N LYS A 624 14.97 -49.52 -25.79
CA LYS A 624 16.13 -49.20 -24.95
C LYS A 624 16.47 -50.33 -23.97
N LEU A 625 15.47 -51.02 -23.44
CA LEU A 625 15.66 -52.18 -22.58
C LEU A 625 16.34 -53.34 -23.34
N VAL A 626 15.92 -53.61 -24.58
CA VAL A 626 16.55 -54.62 -25.44
C VAL A 626 18.01 -54.25 -25.73
N GLU A 627 18.30 -53.00 -26.07
CA GLU A 627 19.68 -52.51 -26.26
C GLU A 627 20.55 -52.69 -25.00
N LEU A 628 19.98 -52.42 -23.83
CA LEU A 628 20.66 -52.59 -22.54
C LEU A 628 20.98 -54.07 -22.25
N VAL A 629 20.04 -54.97 -22.54
CA VAL A 629 20.23 -56.43 -22.40
C VAL A 629 21.30 -56.93 -23.37
N GLN A 630 21.30 -56.47 -24.63
CA GLN A 630 22.31 -56.80 -25.62
C GLN A 630 23.71 -56.33 -25.19
N ALA A 631 23.81 -55.11 -24.66
CA ALA A 631 25.07 -54.55 -24.15
C ALA A 631 25.61 -55.32 -22.93
N LYS A 632 24.73 -55.84 -22.06
CA LYS A 632 25.14 -56.68 -20.93
C LYS A 632 25.62 -58.07 -21.37
N GLN A 633 24.97 -58.64 -22.38
CA GLN A 633 25.32 -59.97 -22.91
C GLN A 633 26.53 -59.95 -23.85
N ALA A 634 27.09 -58.77 -24.17
CA ALA A 634 28.18 -58.58 -25.14
C ALA A 634 27.94 -59.28 -26.49
N LYS A 635 26.67 -59.49 -26.86
CA LYS A 635 26.32 -60.03 -28.16
C LYS A 635 26.62 -58.96 -29.22
N PRO A 636 27.39 -59.27 -30.26
CA PRO A 636 27.59 -58.33 -31.35
C PRO A 636 26.24 -57.92 -31.91
N LYS A 637 26.11 -56.66 -32.32
CA LYS A 637 25.03 -56.23 -33.21
C LYS A 637 25.08 -57.21 -34.39
N GLU A 638 24.10 -58.10 -34.52
CA GLU A 638 24.11 -59.07 -35.62
C GLU A 638 24.13 -58.29 -36.94
N ASP A 639 25.28 -58.26 -37.61
CA ASP A 639 25.40 -57.98 -39.05
C ASP A 639 24.85 -59.18 -39.85
N LYS A 640 23.70 -59.73 -39.44
CA LYS A 640 22.89 -60.48 -40.38
C LYS A 640 22.33 -59.44 -41.35
N ALA A 641 22.38 -59.77 -42.63
CA ALA A 641 21.83 -59.05 -43.77
C ALA A 641 20.32 -58.76 -43.64
N SER A 642 19.91 -58.08 -42.58
CA SER A 642 18.63 -57.41 -42.49
C SER A 642 18.73 -56.24 -43.44
N LYS A 643 17.89 -56.27 -44.48
CA LYS A 643 17.78 -55.20 -45.47
C LYS A 643 17.78 -53.86 -44.71
N PRO A 644 18.59 -52.85 -45.12
CA PRO A 644 18.77 -51.61 -44.38
C PRO A 644 17.45 -50.85 -44.10
N TYR A 645 16.38 -51.22 -44.81
CA TYR A 645 15.02 -50.71 -44.67
C TYR A 645 14.17 -51.35 -43.56
N LEU A 646 14.56 -52.50 -42.99
CA LEU A 646 13.70 -53.25 -42.06
C LEU A 646 13.55 -52.55 -40.70
N LYS A 647 14.65 -52.05 -40.12
CA LYS A 647 14.64 -51.27 -38.88
C LYS A 647 13.86 -49.97 -39.01
N PRO A 648 14.10 -49.11 -40.04
CA PRO A 648 13.30 -47.91 -40.23
C PRO A 648 11.82 -48.23 -40.50
N ALA A 649 11.50 -49.32 -41.20
CA ALA A 649 10.12 -49.75 -41.43
C ALA A 649 9.40 -50.17 -40.14
N ILE A 650 10.06 -50.93 -39.25
CA ILE A 650 9.49 -51.29 -37.93
C ILE A 650 9.25 -50.02 -37.10
N THR A 651 10.22 -49.11 -37.03
CA THR A 651 10.02 -47.84 -36.31
C THR A 651 8.91 -47.00 -36.93
N ALA A 652 8.82 -46.91 -38.26
CA ALA A 652 7.75 -46.17 -38.93
C ALA A 652 6.37 -46.78 -38.67
N THR A 653 6.27 -48.11 -38.64
CA THR A 653 5.01 -48.82 -38.33
C THR A 653 4.58 -48.58 -36.89
N LEU A 654 5.52 -48.64 -35.94
CA LEU A 654 5.22 -48.35 -34.54
C LEU A 654 4.84 -46.87 -34.32
N LEU A 655 5.46 -45.94 -35.06
CA LEU A 655 5.07 -44.53 -35.05
C LEU A 655 3.66 -44.32 -35.61
N ALA A 656 3.32 -44.99 -36.72
CA ALA A 656 1.97 -44.94 -37.28
C ALA A 656 0.92 -45.53 -36.33
N ALA A 657 1.27 -46.60 -35.59
CA ALA A 657 0.37 -47.24 -34.64
C ALA A 657 -0.12 -46.29 -33.53
N ILE A 658 0.70 -45.32 -33.10
CA ILE A 658 0.31 -44.30 -32.10
C ILE A 658 -0.92 -43.50 -32.54
N PHE A 659 -1.04 -43.21 -33.83
CA PHE A 659 -2.12 -42.39 -34.37
C PHE A 659 -3.30 -43.21 -34.88
N VAL A 660 -3.06 -44.43 -35.37
CA VAL A 660 -4.11 -45.26 -36.02
C VAL A 660 -4.84 -46.16 -35.02
N VAL A 661 -4.12 -46.79 -34.09
CA VAL A 661 -4.70 -47.80 -33.18
C VAL A 661 -5.78 -47.20 -32.26
N PRO A 662 -5.56 -46.05 -31.59
CA PRO A 662 -6.58 -45.50 -30.70
C PRO A 662 -7.90 -45.20 -31.41
N LEU A 663 -7.85 -44.68 -32.64
CA LEU A 663 -9.04 -44.38 -33.44
C LEU A 663 -9.75 -45.62 -33.98
N SER A 664 -9.03 -46.74 -34.15
CA SER A 664 -9.59 -47.99 -34.68
C SER A 664 -10.27 -48.83 -33.59
N VAL A 665 -9.79 -48.72 -32.35
CA VAL A 665 -10.22 -49.54 -31.21
C VAL A 665 -11.11 -48.76 -30.23
N GLY A 666 -11.03 -47.43 -30.25
CA GLY A 666 -11.70 -46.55 -29.31
C GLY A 666 -12.72 -45.62 -29.97
N GLY A 667 -13.77 -45.31 -29.20
CA GLY A 667 -14.75 -44.27 -29.50
C GLY A 667 -15.39 -43.80 -28.20
N ASN A 668 -15.88 -42.56 -28.17
CA ASN A 668 -16.57 -42.01 -27.00
C ASN A 668 -17.86 -41.27 -27.43
N LYS A 669 -18.64 -40.79 -26.45
CA LYS A 669 -19.91 -40.10 -26.69
C LYS A 669 -19.81 -38.88 -27.62
N TYR A 670 -18.63 -38.30 -27.78
CA TYR A 670 -18.39 -37.13 -28.63
C TYR A 670 -17.80 -37.49 -30.01
N THR A 671 -17.35 -38.73 -30.25
CA THR A 671 -16.70 -39.12 -31.52
C THR A 671 -17.49 -40.15 -32.34
N MET A 672 -18.62 -40.64 -31.83
CA MET A 672 -19.52 -41.54 -32.56
C MET A 672 -20.27 -40.80 -33.66
N GLU A 673 -20.65 -41.48 -34.76
CA GLU A 673 -21.30 -40.89 -35.96
C GLU A 673 -22.55 -40.04 -35.64
N ASP A 674 -23.35 -40.45 -34.66
CA ASP A 674 -24.56 -39.74 -34.23
C ASP A 674 -24.31 -38.54 -33.30
N SER A 675 -23.05 -38.22 -33.00
CA SER A 675 -22.66 -37.10 -32.13
C SER A 675 -22.78 -35.76 -32.85
N ALA A 676 -23.33 -34.75 -32.16
CA ALA A 676 -23.34 -33.37 -32.65
C ALA A 676 -21.92 -32.81 -32.93
N MET A 677 -20.86 -33.43 -32.39
CA MET A 677 -19.48 -33.04 -32.69
C MET A 677 -18.99 -33.43 -34.09
N ASN A 678 -19.61 -34.40 -34.75
CA ASN A 678 -19.19 -34.71 -36.12
C ASN A 678 -19.45 -33.57 -37.09
N TYR A 679 -20.52 -32.81 -36.86
CA TYR A 679 -20.76 -31.58 -37.61
C TYR A 679 -19.55 -30.63 -37.54
N PHE A 680 -19.02 -30.38 -36.33
CA PHE A 680 -17.84 -29.52 -36.16
C PHE A 680 -16.59 -30.10 -36.79
N PHE A 681 -16.39 -31.42 -36.69
CA PHE A 681 -15.25 -32.07 -37.32
C PHE A 681 -15.27 -32.02 -38.84
N GLU A 682 -16.45 -32.21 -39.45
CA GLU A 682 -16.66 -32.06 -40.88
C GLU A 682 -16.48 -30.61 -41.33
N GLN A 683 -16.98 -29.67 -40.53
CA GLN A 683 -16.83 -28.24 -40.83
C GLN A 683 -15.36 -27.82 -40.79
N MET A 684 -14.60 -28.30 -39.80
CA MET A 684 -13.16 -28.06 -39.71
C MET A 684 -12.37 -28.71 -40.85
N GLU A 685 -12.78 -29.89 -41.32
CA GLU A 685 -12.17 -30.54 -42.48
C GLU A 685 -12.41 -29.76 -43.78
N LYS A 686 -13.56 -29.09 -43.90
CA LYS A 686 -13.92 -28.25 -45.06
C LYS A 686 -13.28 -26.87 -45.03
N ASN A 687 -13.22 -26.22 -43.86
CA ASN A 687 -12.81 -24.81 -43.73
C ASN A 687 -11.32 -24.61 -43.45
N ASP A 688 -10.68 -25.52 -42.71
CA ASP A 688 -9.31 -25.33 -42.21
C ASP A 688 -8.39 -26.43 -42.75
N SER A 689 -8.36 -27.61 -42.10
CA SER A 689 -7.59 -28.74 -42.59
C SER A 689 -8.06 -30.09 -42.05
N ALA A 690 -8.09 -31.08 -42.95
CA ALA A 690 -8.40 -32.48 -42.62
C ALA A 690 -7.45 -33.06 -41.56
N SER A 691 -6.18 -32.64 -41.56
CA SER A 691 -5.18 -33.07 -40.59
C SER A 691 -5.44 -32.56 -39.17
N VAL A 692 -5.91 -31.32 -39.02
CA VAL A 692 -6.26 -30.76 -37.70
C VAL A 692 -7.52 -31.44 -37.18
N SER A 693 -8.54 -31.61 -38.02
CA SER A 693 -9.75 -32.38 -37.66
C SER A 693 -9.38 -33.80 -37.18
N TYR A 694 -8.51 -34.50 -37.89
CA TYR A 694 -8.00 -35.81 -37.49
C TYR A 694 -7.25 -35.78 -36.15
N ALA A 695 -6.37 -34.80 -35.95
CA ALA A 695 -5.60 -34.66 -34.71
C ALA A 695 -6.50 -34.42 -33.50
N LEU A 696 -7.53 -33.59 -33.63
CA LEU A 696 -8.51 -33.35 -32.57
C LEU A 696 -9.37 -34.59 -32.28
N LYS A 697 -9.82 -35.33 -33.29
CA LYS A 697 -10.49 -36.63 -33.12
C LYS A 697 -9.59 -37.60 -32.35
N TRP A 698 -8.34 -37.73 -32.78
CA TRP A 698 -7.35 -38.59 -32.11
C TRP A 698 -7.14 -38.18 -30.65
N LEU A 699 -7.05 -36.88 -30.37
CA LEU A 699 -6.90 -36.35 -29.02
C LEU A 699 -8.11 -36.71 -28.15
N LEU A 700 -9.35 -36.53 -28.63
CA LEU A 700 -10.56 -36.86 -27.88
C LEU A 700 -10.68 -38.35 -27.54
N VAL A 701 -10.20 -39.24 -28.41
CA VAL A 701 -10.23 -40.69 -28.15
C VAL A 701 -9.10 -41.12 -27.24
N THR A 702 -7.90 -40.56 -27.43
CA THR A 702 -6.67 -41.07 -26.81
C THR A 702 -6.37 -40.42 -25.46
N GLN A 703 -6.67 -39.12 -25.29
CA GLN A 703 -6.41 -38.38 -24.05
C GLN A 703 -7.10 -39.00 -22.83
N PRO A 704 -8.37 -39.46 -22.90
CA PRO A 704 -9.04 -40.06 -21.74
C PRO A 704 -8.43 -41.39 -21.27
N LEU A 705 -7.68 -42.08 -22.15
CA LEU A 705 -6.97 -43.30 -21.81
C LEU A 705 -5.67 -43.02 -21.03
N VAL A 706 -5.00 -41.92 -21.35
CA VAL A 706 -3.67 -41.58 -20.80
C VAL A 706 -3.76 -40.68 -19.57
N GLN A 707 -4.69 -39.72 -19.55
CA GLN A 707 -4.82 -38.75 -18.46
C GLN A 707 -4.93 -39.39 -17.05
N PRO A 708 -5.73 -40.45 -16.82
CA PRO A 708 -5.87 -41.04 -15.48
C PRO A 708 -4.56 -41.59 -14.92
N ILE A 709 -3.64 -42.02 -15.80
CA ILE A 709 -2.32 -42.51 -15.42
C ILE A 709 -1.49 -41.35 -14.87
N GLY A 710 -1.46 -40.21 -15.58
CA GLY A 710 -0.76 -39.01 -15.14
C GLY A 710 -1.29 -38.45 -13.83
N THR A 711 -2.63 -38.37 -13.66
CA THR A 711 -3.23 -37.91 -12.40
C THR A 711 -2.91 -38.85 -11.23
N SER A 712 -2.88 -40.16 -11.46
CA SER A 712 -2.55 -41.15 -10.43
C SER A 712 -1.08 -41.02 -9.98
N ILE A 713 -0.17 -40.75 -10.93
CA ILE A 713 1.24 -40.48 -10.64
C ILE A 713 1.38 -39.20 -9.82
N ASP A 714 0.68 -38.13 -10.21
CA ASP A 714 0.78 -36.85 -9.49
C ASP A 714 0.23 -36.93 -8.07
N ASN A 715 -0.90 -37.61 -7.87
CA ASN A 715 -1.45 -37.84 -6.52
C ASN A 715 -0.49 -38.61 -5.61
N ALA A 716 0.32 -39.51 -6.17
CA ALA A 716 1.31 -40.28 -5.41
C ALA A 716 2.60 -39.48 -5.13
N LEU A 717 3.08 -38.69 -6.10
CA LEU A 717 4.39 -38.03 -6.05
C LEU A 717 4.33 -36.52 -5.74
N ASN A 718 3.15 -35.90 -5.77
CA ASN A 718 2.89 -34.47 -5.61
C ASN A 718 3.81 -33.58 -6.48
N MET A 719 3.97 -33.93 -7.76
CA MET A 719 4.92 -33.28 -8.65
C MET A 719 4.47 -31.88 -9.06
N THR A 720 3.17 -31.68 -9.32
CA THR A 720 2.59 -30.36 -9.63
C THR A 720 2.81 -29.37 -8.49
N ARG A 721 2.54 -29.79 -7.24
CA ARG A 721 2.81 -28.99 -6.03
C ARG A 721 4.30 -28.66 -5.89
N GLY A 722 5.18 -29.61 -6.20
CA GLY A 722 6.63 -29.38 -6.23
C GLY A 722 7.04 -28.33 -7.27
N PHE A 723 6.40 -28.32 -8.45
CA PHE A 723 6.67 -27.32 -9.48
C PHE A 723 6.19 -25.92 -9.08
N HIS A 724 5.05 -25.80 -8.41
CA HIS A 724 4.57 -24.49 -7.93
C HIS A 724 5.61 -23.75 -7.08
N ALA A 725 6.42 -24.46 -6.29
CA ALA A 725 7.50 -23.87 -5.49
C ALA A 725 8.63 -23.23 -6.32
N ILE A 726 8.83 -23.66 -7.58
CA ILE A 726 9.84 -23.13 -8.49
C ILE A 726 9.25 -22.28 -9.63
N SER A 727 7.92 -22.23 -9.74
CA SER A 727 7.21 -21.52 -10.80
C SER A 727 7.42 -20.00 -10.74
N GLU A 728 7.37 -19.39 -9.55
CA GLU A 728 7.51 -17.93 -9.39
C GLU A 728 8.93 -17.42 -9.76
N PRO A 729 10.04 -18.02 -9.29
CA PRO A 729 11.38 -17.63 -9.76
C PRO A 729 11.57 -17.84 -11.27
N LEU A 730 10.99 -18.91 -11.82
CA LEU A 730 11.09 -19.22 -13.25
C LEU A 730 10.29 -18.23 -14.09
N ASP A 731 9.10 -17.83 -13.64
CA ASP A 731 8.26 -16.83 -14.32
C ASP A 731 8.96 -15.47 -14.36
N ARG A 732 9.55 -15.04 -13.24
CA ARG A 732 10.38 -13.80 -13.20
C ARG A 732 11.55 -13.87 -14.19
N PHE A 733 12.18 -15.04 -14.33
CA PHE A 733 13.24 -15.24 -15.32
C PHE A 733 12.72 -15.21 -16.76
N ASP A 734 11.56 -15.82 -17.02
CA ASP A 734 10.92 -15.78 -18.35
C ASP A 734 10.58 -14.34 -18.74
N LEU A 735 9.92 -13.58 -17.86
CA LEU A 735 9.54 -12.19 -18.08
C LEU A 735 10.75 -11.26 -18.26
N ALA A 736 11.88 -11.57 -17.65
CA ALA A 736 13.12 -10.81 -17.83
C ALA A 736 13.75 -11.00 -19.23
N VAL A 737 13.54 -12.16 -19.87
CA VAL A 737 14.11 -12.48 -21.19
C VAL A 737 13.12 -12.22 -22.32
N LEU A 738 11.87 -12.63 -22.15
CA LEU A 738 10.75 -12.43 -23.07
C LEU A 738 9.55 -11.85 -22.30
N PRO A 739 9.51 -10.51 -22.08
CA PRO A 739 8.39 -9.86 -21.42
C PRO A 739 7.10 -10.12 -22.19
N GLU A 740 6.02 -10.43 -21.46
CA GLU A 740 4.70 -10.54 -22.05
C GLU A 740 4.23 -9.17 -22.56
N HIS A 741 3.70 -9.13 -23.78
CA HIS A 741 2.99 -7.97 -24.30
C HIS A 741 1.62 -7.75 -23.62
N ASP A 742 1.28 -8.59 -22.63
CA ASP A 742 -0.06 -8.74 -22.03
C ASP A 742 -0.19 -8.17 -20.61
N GLU A 743 0.82 -7.49 -20.06
CA GLU A 743 0.58 -6.75 -18.81
C GLU A 743 -0.42 -5.62 -19.07
N VAL A 744 -1.68 -5.90 -18.72
CA VAL A 744 -2.66 -4.94 -18.22
C VAL A 744 -2.08 -4.36 -16.92
N ALA A 745 -1.01 -3.59 -17.05
CA ALA A 745 -0.77 -2.54 -16.10
C ALA A 745 -2.00 -1.64 -16.17
N SER A 746 -2.63 -1.43 -15.03
CA SER A 746 -3.50 -0.28 -14.74
C SER A 746 -2.69 1.04 -14.85
N THR A 747 -1.86 1.20 -15.88
CA THR A 747 -1.31 2.47 -16.31
C THR A 747 -2.45 3.20 -17.01
N LYS A 748 -2.94 4.23 -16.31
CA LYS A 748 -3.70 5.35 -16.85
C LYS A 748 -3.50 5.45 -18.36
N SER A 749 -4.60 5.25 -19.10
CA SER A 749 -4.78 5.60 -20.49
C SER A 749 -3.86 6.76 -20.87
N THR A 750 -2.72 6.44 -21.46
CA THR A 750 -1.96 7.40 -22.25
C THR A 750 -2.34 7.05 -23.66
N ALA A 751 -3.50 7.59 -24.06
CA ALA A 751 -4.03 7.47 -25.40
C ALA A 751 -2.95 7.86 -26.42
N ALA A 752 -2.37 6.86 -27.10
CA ALA A 752 -1.75 7.08 -28.39
C ALA A 752 -2.88 7.49 -29.34
N LYS A 753 -2.82 8.73 -29.82
CA LYS A 753 -3.83 9.35 -30.69
C LYS A 753 -3.90 8.58 -32.02
N PRO A 754 -5.08 8.07 -32.44
CA PRO A 754 -5.33 7.87 -33.85
C PRO A 754 -5.44 9.25 -34.52
N THR A 755 -4.62 9.47 -35.55
CA THR A 755 -4.44 10.75 -36.27
C THR A 755 -5.55 11.08 -37.26
N LEU A 756 -6.61 10.27 -37.34
CA LEU A 756 -7.75 10.55 -38.20
C LEU A 756 -8.83 11.32 -37.42
N LYS A 757 -9.07 12.58 -37.79
CA LYS A 757 -10.17 13.39 -37.25
C LYS A 757 -11.17 13.72 -38.36
N LEU A 758 -12.44 13.53 -38.08
CA LEU A 758 -13.56 13.77 -38.98
C LEU A 758 -14.42 14.93 -38.43
N PRO A 759 -15.04 15.75 -39.29
CA PRO A 759 -15.92 16.84 -38.86
C PRO A 759 -17.26 16.29 -38.37
N LEU A 760 -17.73 16.68 -37.18
CA LEU A 760 -19.07 16.35 -36.68
C LEU A 760 -20.04 17.53 -36.84
N THR A 761 -21.09 17.34 -37.64
CA THR A 761 -22.16 18.34 -37.84
C THR A 761 -23.51 17.77 -37.41
N VAL A 762 -24.24 18.53 -36.59
CA VAL A 762 -25.55 18.15 -36.04
C VAL A 762 -26.55 19.22 -36.45
N ASN A 763 -27.52 18.84 -37.29
CA ASN A 763 -28.59 19.69 -37.75
C ASN A 763 -29.86 19.43 -36.93
N THR A 764 -30.60 20.48 -36.60
CA THR A 764 -31.85 20.39 -35.83
C THR A 764 -32.99 21.06 -36.60
N ASN A 765 -34.22 20.60 -36.37
CA ASN A 765 -35.45 21.16 -36.96
C ASN A 765 -35.94 22.44 -36.25
N VAL A 766 -35.37 22.79 -35.10
CA VAL A 766 -35.76 23.95 -34.27
C VAL A 766 -34.63 24.96 -34.23
N ASP A 767 -34.93 26.24 -34.43
CA ASP A 767 -33.98 27.34 -34.30
C ASP A 767 -33.57 27.57 -32.83
N ASN A 768 -32.32 27.97 -32.60
CA ASN A 768 -31.73 28.17 -31.25
C ASN A 768 -31.64 26.91 -30.35
N ALA A 769 -31.60 25.71 -30.94
CA ALA A 769 -31.36 24.49 -30.18
C ALA A 769 -29.92 24.43 -29.60
N ARG A 770 -29.81 24.13 -28.31
CA ARG A 770 -28.54 23.88 -27.62
C ARG A 770 -28.13 22.43 -27.80
N ILE A 771 -27.04 22.22 -28.55
CA ILE A 771 -26.43 20.91 -28.80
C ILE A 771 -25.26 20.72 -27.83
N SER A 772 -25.15 19.55 -27.21
CA SER A 772 -24.07 19.20 -26.29
C SER A 772 -23.66 17.74 -26.50
N VAL A 773 -22.36 17.50 -26.66
CA VAL A 773 -21.79 16.16 -26.74
C VAL A 773 -21.35 15.74 -25.35
N MET A 774 -22.02 14.76 -24.76
CA MET A 774 -21.94 14.44 -23.34
C MET A 774 -20.67 13.67 -22.95
N ASN A 775 -20.00 13.04 -23.93
CA ASN A 775 -18.82 12.20 -23.72
C ASN A 775 -17.49 12.87 -24.15
N ILE A 776 -17.48 14.18 -24.37
CA ILE A 776 -16.26 14.96 -24.67
C ILE A 776 -16.16 16.20 -23.77
N LYS A 777 -14.92 16.66 -23.51
CA LYS A 777 -14.67 17.89 -22.72
C LYS A 777 -14.94 19.22 -23.46
N PRO A 778 -14.52 19.42 -24.73
CA PRO A 778 -14.75 20.69 -25.41
C PRO A 778 -16.24 20.92 -25.69
N LYS A 779 -16.66 22.19 -25.69
CA LYS A 779 -18.01 22.57 -26.11
C LYS A 779 -18.21 22.23 -27.59
N TYR A 780 -19.41 21.76 -27.92
CA TYR A 780 -19.77 21.44 -29.30
C TYR A 780 -19.70 22.69 -30.20
N GLN A 781 -19.12 22.52 -31.39
CA GLN A 781 -19.13 23.48 -32.49
C GLN A 781 -19.43 22.71 -33.78
N ALA A 782 -20.24 23.28 -34.67
CA ALA A 782 -20.55 22.65 -35.95
C ALA A 782 -19.26 22.43 -36.75
N GLY A 783 -19.07 21.20 -37.26
CA GLY A 783 -17.86 20.81 -37.99
C GLY A 783 -16.65 20.51 -37.10
N MET A 784 -16.80 20.38 -35.78
CA MET A 784 -15.67 20.09 -34.90
C MET A 784 -14.99 18.76 -35.25
N LEU A 785 -13.64 18.79 -35.28
CA LEU A 785 -12.83 17.64 -35.66
C LEU A 785 -12.67 16.67 -34.49
N LEU A 786 -13.29 15.50 -34.64
CA LEU A 786 -13.33 14.44 -33.64
C LEU A 786 -12.85 13.11 -34.25
N PRO A 787 -12.17 12.25 -33.48
CA PRO A 787 -11.83 10.92 -33.97
C PRO A 787 -13.11 10.13 -34.32
N PRO A 788 -13.05 9.19 -35.29
CA PRO A 788 -14.18 8.31 -35.56
C PRO A 788 -14.58 7.56 -34.29
N GLY A 789 -15.89 7.44 -34.04
CA GLY A 789 -16.40 6.85 -32.80
C GLY A 789 -17.82 7.28 -32.44
N GLY A 790 -18.33 6.72 -31.34
CA GLY A 790 -19.66 7.03 -30.80
C GLY A 790 -19.67 8.32 -29.99
N TYR A 791 -20.62 9.21 -30.27
CA TYR A 791 -20.84 10.46 -29.58
C TYR A 791 -22.27 10.54 -29.06
N ASP A 792 -22.39 10.80 -27.76
CA ASP A 792 -23.68 10.95 -27.09
C ASP A 792 -24.13 12.41 -27.22
N ILE A 793 -25.09 12.67 -28.09
CA ILE A 793 -25.58 14.02 -28.37
C ILE A 793 -26.86 14.26 -27.59
N LYS A 794 -26.84 15.32 -26.79
CA LYS A 794 -28.02 15.92 -26.18
C LYS A 794 -28.40 17.19 -26.94
N VAL A 795 -29.63 17.26 -27.43
CA VAL A 795 -30.21 18.45 -28.04
C VAL A 795 -31.34 18.96 -27.15
N SER A 796 -31.37 20.25 -26.86
CA SER A 796 -32.41 20.88 -26.03
C SER A 796 -32.76 22.27 -26.56
N ALA A 797 -34.04 22.60 -26.65
CA ALA A 797 -34.53 23.92 -27.05
C ALA A 797 -35.60 24.43 -26.06
N PRO A 798 -35.74 25.76 -25.85
CA PRO A 798 -36.82 26.31 -25.03
C PRO A 798 -38.20 25.86 -25.55
N GLY A 799 -39.03 25.30 -24.68
CA GLY A 799 -40.37 24.80 -25.05
C GLY A 799 -40.42 23.38 -25.62
N HIS A 800 -39.28 22.71 -25.82
CA HIS A 800 -39.20 21.32 -26.32
C HIS A 800 -38.60 20.37 -25.27
N GLN A 801 -38.99 19.09 -25.30
CA GLN A 801 -38.34 18.05 -24.48
C GLN A 801 -36.94 17.75 -25.01
N ALA A 802 -35.95 17.65 -24.12
CA ALA A 802 -34.58 17.37 -24.53
C ALA A 802 -34.45 15.93 -25.06
N VAL A 803 -33.91 15.79 -26.27
CA VAL A 803 -33.65 14.49 -26.90
C VAL A 803 -32.17 14.14 -26.71
N ARG A 804 -31.91 12.88 -26.35
CA ARG A 804 -30.55 12.34 -26.19
C ARG A 804 -30.40 11.10 -27.05
N GLN A 805 -29.44 11.12 -27.97
CA GLN A 805 -29.22 10.04 -28.92
C GLN A 805 -27.73 9.84 -29.18
N TRP A 806 -27.33 8.58 -29.35
CA TRP A 806 -25.99 8.23 -29.81
C TRP A 806 -25.88 8.33 -31.32
N VAL A 807 -24.82 8.97 -31.79
CA VAL A 807 -24.44 8.99 -33.20
C VAL A 807 -23.03 8.43 -33.38
N TYR A 808 -22.74 7.84 -34.53
CA TYR A 808 -21.45 7.22 -34.82
C TYR A 808 -20.78 7.94 -35.98
N LEU A 809 -19.71 8.69 -35.67
CA LEU A 809 -18.94 9.45 -36.64
C LEU A 809 -18.04 8.52 -37.46
N LYS A 810 -18.26 8.46 -38.77
CA LYS A 810 -17.51 7.66 -39.76
C LYS A 810 -17.14 8.54 -40.97
N ALA A 811 -16.20 8.08 -41.80
CA ALA A 811 -15.69 8.89 -42.93
C ALA A 811 -16.79 9.25 -43.96
N ASP A 812 -17.80 8.39 -44.10
CA ASP A 812 -18.97 8.53 -44.97
C ASP A 812 -20.18 9.19 -44.27
N GLN A 813 -20.13 9.37 -42.94
CA GLN A 813 -21.25 9.86 -42.14
C GLN A 813 -20.79 10.90 -41.11
N THR A 814 -20.75 12.15 -41.55
CA THR A 814 -20.27 13.32 -40.79
C THR A 814 -21.38 14.30 -40.39
N GLN A 815 -22.60 14.10 -40.90
CA GLN A 815 -23.76 14.95 -40.64
C GLN A 815 -24.92 14.13 -40.06
N PHE A 816 -25.50 14.61 -38.95
CA PHE A 816 -26.61 13.96 -38.26
C PHE A 816 -27.76 14.96 -38.11
N THR A 817 -28.99 14.55 -38.41
CA THR A 817 -30.18 15.39 -38.18
C THR A 817 -30.97 14.85 -37.00
N ILE A 818 -31.11 15.65 -35.94
CA ILE A 818 -31.85 15.29 -34.73
C ILE A 818 -33.10 16.16 -34.65
N LYS A 819 -34.27 15.52 -34.56
CA LYS A 819 -35.55 16.21 -34.43
C LYS A 819 -35.95 16.34 -32.96
N LEU A 820 -36.27 17.57 -32.56
CA LEU A 820 -36.87 17.97 -31.29
C LEU A 820 -38.39 18.09 -31.39
#